data_AF-A0A2R3JUM2-F1
#
_entry.id   AF-A0A2R3JUM2-F1
#
_cell.length_a   1.000
_cell.length_b   1.000
_cell.length_c   1.000
_cell.angle_alpha   90.00
_cell.angle_beta   90.00
_cell.angle_gamma   90.00
#
_symmetry.space_group_name_H-M   'P 1'
#
loop_
_entity.id
_entity.type
_entity.pdbx_description
1 polymer ?
#
loop_
_entity_poly.entity_id
_entity_poly.type
_entity_poly.pdbx_seq_one_letter_code
_entity_poly.pdbx_strand_id
1 'polypeptide(L)'
;MKKRQQLAVMLLALISLFSGVFCQLSAKADTLPFPDSSVGNYVFGVGSYYNAFAAGKLTIGGSPISTLEGRYAANQIVERDGGIDNNGIEWNKLSQFSPVYVANEIPYDATDSTLKSQGQNMFDILNHAGKLATDDTVVANNLRHQAADVWTSSQKTSYQTLISHLAAANVGDVTYFKDNQASMLADYAQENDGASLTLDADATDATNYFKAAAAQIKRISSYYNSFTTKQATIANGGVTGVTANSDLSGSSPSVTITLADNYKSVFDTEPPMVFLNFSGKPSSVKINIKNMATDTASSASGDDQAYATYRYAPYIFVNWTGVTTSMPFSWGSAYEFSVTDTTGKVITNNQNDTVTNSDGTKATVNQLLSSHILNNFPNATTTGDNYLTADQGDSNNLFTGSIMAPNASIKVSNVGSSQYFYGNVISGKNVLVENNMLPARVMASSFDVAHISSDVIDQLDPNQVRVPKLKTVTAYQGDGTSADTTGKTTAGGGTATDTRTVTATKPLKLKTTVTTNKADYQLFYQLNDSSTWQAAPLASDNYDITQTTNTFELGAVKDLTGFKSALAATDDQVTESSAVDPTAHATQLTKAIYATLAQTNQVKLVVLPKTMTNGDQIEASDVADFLKTNATTYPTTTLKVVTTGQVKATIPNVFKLNEVTDQALIYSGQQTVTLTNDWQVPVSLSLQADADLNQTLADGALPVADNSIMTYQYQIGDTATSKEMSLNDDSTDLLSKTTTPTTSTQLTLAMQVDANRSSANIQRGHTYQVPLRWTLNYDLTTTDD
;
A
#
# COMPACT_ATOMS: atom_id res chain seq x y z
N MET A 1 54.96 26.65 7.08
CA MET A 1 54.93 25.70 5.92
C MET A 1 54.22 24.38 6.19
N LYS A 2 54.09 23.86 7.42
CA LYS A 2 53.41 22.57 7.69
C LYS A 2 51.86 22.56 7.61
N LYS A 3 51.19 23.73 7.58
CA LYS A 3 49.71 23.81 7.48
C LYS A 3 49.15 23.74 6.04
N ARG A 4 49.98 23.91 5.00
CA ARG A 4 49.52 23.83 3.58
C ARG A 4 49.61 22.43 2.98
N GLN A 5 50.44 21.54 3.54
CA GLN A 5 50.51 20.13 3.10
C GLN A 5 49.38 19.26 3.67
N GLN A 6 48.85 19.57 4.85
CA GLN A 6 47.72 18.83 5.42
C GLN A 6 46.39 19.13 4.70
N LEU A 7 46.19 20.35 4.19
CA LEU A 7 44.97 20.69 3.45
C LEU A 7 44.95 20.08 2.04
N ALA A 8 46.11 19.91 1.39
CA ALA A 8 46.22 19.27 0.07
C ALA A 8 46.04 17.75 0.13
N VAL A 9 46.52 17.09 1.20
CA VAL A 9 46.32 15.65 1.41
C VAL A 9 44.87 15.34 1.80
N MET A 10 44.19 16.23 2.51
CA MET A 10 42.79 16.07 2.87
C MET A 10 41.83 16.31 1.69
N LEU A 11 42.22 17.17 0.72
CA LEU A 11 41.43 17.40 -0.50
C LEU A 11 41.64 16.29 -1.56
N LEU A 12 42.84 15.70 -1.67
CA LEU A 12 43.06 14.52 -2.51
C LEU A 12 42.38 13.26 -1.94
N ALA A 13 42.33 13.10 -0.61
CA ALA A 13 41.61 12.00 0.02
C ALA A 13 40.08 12.10 -0.18
N LEU A 14 39.53 13.32 -0.22
CA LEU A 14 38.11 13.55 -0.51
C LEU A 14 37.74 13.26 -1.97
N ILE A 15 38.66 13.48 -2.92
CA ILE A 15 38.42 13.19 -4.34
C ILE A 15 38.61 11.69 -4.62
N SER A 16 39.48 10.99 -3.91
CA SER A 16 39.62 9.53 -4.03
C SER A 16 38.49 8.74 -3.35
N LEU A 17 37.76 9.33 -2.38
CA LEU A 17 36.56 8.71 -1.79
C LEU A 17 35.28 8.90 -2.64
N PHE A 18 35.30 9.79 -3.64
CA PHE A 18 34.21 9.96 -4.61
C PHE A 18 34.46 9.28 -5.98
N SER A 19 35.62 8.65 -6.16
CA SER A 19 36.02 8.02 -7.43
C SER A 19 36.00 6.48 -7.39
N GLY A 20 35.40 5.89 -6.35
CA GLY A 20 35.40 4.45 -6.09
C GLY A 20 34.04 3.75 -6.21
N VAL A 21 32.97 4.46 -6.59
CA VAL A 21 31.70 3.82 -7.00
C VAL A 21 31.80 3.51 -8.50
N PHE A 22 32.77 2.70 -8.87
CA PHE A 22 32.67 1.94 -10.10
C PHE A 22 31.66 0.84 -9.83
N CYS A 23 30.51 0.95 -10.50
CA CYS A 23 29.88 -0.15 -11.22
C CYS A 23 30.34 -1.54 -10.79
N GLN A 24 29.83 -1.99 -9.66
CA GLN A 24 29.24 -3.32 -9.62
C GLN A 24 27.77 -3.09 -9.33
N LEU A 25 27.03 -2.86 -10.41
CA LEU A 25 25.65 -3.32 -10.53
C LEU A 25 25.68 -4.79 -10.12
N SER A 26 25.48 -5.06 -8.83
CA SER A 26 25.12 -6.38 -8.37
C SER A 26 23.94 -6.82 -9.22
N ALA A 27 24.16 -7.89 -9.95
CA ALA A 27 23.26 -8.45 -10.92
C ALA A 27 21.84 -8.58 -10.36
N LYS A 28 20.86 -8.15 -11.16
CA LYS A 28 19.45 -8.53 -11.10
C LYS A 28 18.75 -8.35 -9.75
N ALA A 29 18.48 -7.10 -9.39
CA ALA A 29 17.12 -6.77 -9.00
C ALA A 29 16.49 -6.14 -10.25
N ASP A 30 15.75 -6.93 -11.03
CA ASP A 30 14.99 -6.42 -12.18
C ASP A 30 13.96 -5.42 -11.62
N THR A 31 14.28 -4.12 -11.62
CA THR A 31 13.24 -3.10 -11.48
C THR A 31 12.30 -3.33 -12.65
N LEU A 32 11.05 -3.63 -12.33
CA LEU A 32 9.98 -3.76 -13.31
C LEU A 32 10.04 -2.61 -14.32
N PRO A 33 9.67 -2.83 -15.59
CA PRO A 33 9.64 -1.77 -16.60
C PRO A 33 8.45 -0.80 -16.41
N PHE A 34 7.95 -0.70 -15.18
CA PHE A 34 6.85 0.16 -14.78
C PHE A 34 7.41 1.27 -13.90
N PRO A 35 6.86 2.49 -13.97
CA PRO A 35 7.16 3.49 -12.96
C PRO A 35 6.65 3.03 -11.59
N ASP A 36 7.18 3.65 -10.54
CA ASP A 36 6.84 3.35 -9.16
C ASP A 36 5.32 3.49 -8.91
N SER A 37 4.74 2.53 -8.18
CA SER A 37 3.35 2.57 -7.71
C SER A 37 2.92 3.89 -7.07
N SER A 38 3.84 4.65 -6.47
CA SER A 38 3.60 5.95 -5.86
C SER A 38 3.35 7.10 -6.84
N VAL A 39 3.69 6.93 -8.12
CA VAL A 39 3.45 7.93 -9.18
C VAL A 39 2.18 7.68 -9.98
N GLY A 40 1.54 6.50 -9.86
CA GLY A 40 0.28 6.15 -10.51
C GLY A 40 0.30 4.77 -11.20
N ASN A 41 -0.86 4.30 -11.67
CA ASN A 41 -1.03 2.99 -12.32
C ASN A 41 -0.61 3.02 -13.80
N TYR A 42 0.68 3.25 -14.07
CA TYR A 42 1.27 3.37 -15.42
C TYR A 42 1.89 2.06 -15.93
N VAL A 43 1.32 0.93 -15.55
CA VAL A 43 1.84 -0.42 -15.87
C VAL A 43 1.85 -0.76 -17.37
N PHE A 44 1.29 0.10 -18.24
CA PHE A 44 1.32 -0.07 -19.70
C PHE A 44 2.13 1.02 -20.42
N GLY A 45 2.86 1.83 -19.65
CA GLY A 45 3.70 2.93 -20.16
C GLY A 45 2.89 4.10 -20.70
N VAL A 46 3.60 5.13 -21.19
CA VAL A 46 2.97 6.38 -21.66
C VAL A 46 1.97 6.17 -22.79
N GLY A 47 2.20 5.17 -23.64
CA GLY A 47 1.37 4.92 -24.82
C GLY A 47 -0.09 4.55 -24.53
N SER A 48 -0.39 3.94 -23.37
CA SER A 48 -1.75 3.45 -23.07
C SER A 48 -2.80 4.54 -22.85
N TYR A 49 -2.36 5.78 -22.61
CA TYR A 49 -3.22 6.95 -22.37
C TYR A 49 -3.70 7.62 -23.66
N TYR A 50 -3.26 7.12 -24.80
CA TYR A 50 -3.60 7.62 -26.12
C TYR A 50 -4.36 6.54 -26.90
N ASN A 51 -5.35 6.98 -27.67
CA ASN A 51 -6.05 6.11 -28.61
C ASN A 51 -5.14 5.71 -29.77
N ALA A 52 -4.22 6.59 -30.16
CA ALA A 52 -3.06 6.21 -30.96
C ALA A 52 -1.79 6.87 -30.45
N PHE A 53 -0.78 6.04 -30.18
CA PHE A 53 0.58 6.44 -29.83
C PHE A 53 1.56 5.91 -30.87
N ALA A 54 2.37 6.79 -31.45
CA ALA A 54 3.43 6.45 -32.40
C ALA A 54 4.76 7.08 -31.99
N ALA A 55 5.74 6.30 -31.55
CA ALA A 55 7.06 6.87 -31.25
C ALA A 55 7.77 7.47 -32.48
N GLY A 56 7.35 7.08 -33.68
CA GLY A 56 7.73 7.70 -34.95
C GLY A 56 6.65 8.68 -35.43
N LYS A 57 6.11 8.38 -36.62
CA LYS A 57 5.13 9.23 -37.31
C LYS A 57 3.71 8.69 -37.13
N LEU A 58 2.78 9.53 -36.69
CA LEU A 58 1.33 9.29 -36.79
C LEU A 58 0.79 9.99 -38.03
N THR A 59 0.15 9.23 -38.90
CA THR A 59 -0.51 9.72 -40.10
C THR A 59 -2.01 9.51 -39.97
N ILE A 60 -2.79 10.57 -40.14
CA ILE A 60 -4.25 10.54 -40.13
C ILE A 60 -4.75 10.68 -41.57
N GLY A 61 -5.62 9.78 -42.04
CA GLY A 61 -6.11 9.81 -43.42
C GLY A 61 -7.04 11.00 -43.71
N GLY A 62 -6.89 11.65 -44.86
CA GLY A 62 -7.70 12.82 -45.24
C GLY A 62 -9.16 12.53 -45.62
N SER A 63 -9.49 11.31 -46.05
CA SER A 63 -10.84 10.93 -46.49
C SER A 63 -11.02 9.40 -46.56
N PRO A 64 -12.20 8.83 -46.21
CA PRO A 64 -13.40 9.47 -45.66
C PRO A 64 -13.46 9.43 -44.13
N ILE A 65 -12.55 10.12 -43.42
CA ILE A 65 -12.66 10.31 -41.97
C ILE A 65 -13.67 11.43 -41.70
N SER A 66 -14.86 11.06 -41.24
CA SER A 66 -15.94 11.97 -40.84
C SER A 66 -15.94 12.28 -39.33
N THR A 67 -15.20 11.55 -38.50
CA THR A 67 -15.13 11.81 -37.04
C THR A 67 -13.84 11.23 -36.47
N LEU A 68 -13.14 12.01 -35.63
CA LEU A 68 -11.83 11.66 -35.06
C LEU A 68 -11.73 12.11 -33.59
N GLU A 69 -12.33 11.33 -32.70
CA GLU A 69 -12.30 11.59 -31.27
C GLU A 69 -11.09 10.94 -30.60
N GLY A 70 -10.69 11.46 -29.44
CA GLY A 70 -9.71 10.80 -28.58
C GLY A 70 -8.39 11.57 -28.43
N ARG A 71 -7.41 10.87 -27.87
CA ARG A 71 -6.06 11.37 -27.58
C ARG A 71 -5.04 10.74 -28.52
N TYR A 72 -4.19 11.56 -29.10
CA TYR A 72 -3.21 11.15 -30.09
C TYR A 72 -1.84 11.69 -29.72
N ALA A 73 -0.82 10.85 -29.79
CA ALA A 73 0.55 11.27 -29.55
C ALA A 73 1.53 10.67 -30.55
N ALA A 74 2.45 11.49 -31.06
CA ALA A 74 3.56 11.00 -31.86
C ALA A 74 4.75 11.92 -31.89
N ASN A 75 5.93 11.39 -32.24
CA ASN A 75 7.07 12.27 -32.51
C ASN A 75 6.75 13.24 -33.64
N GLN A 76 6.11 12.77 -34.71
CA GLN A 76 5.59 13.62 -35.77
C GLN A 76 4.12 13.27 -36.06
N ILE A 77 3.24 14.27 -36.12
CA ILE A 77 1.84 14.09 -36.53
C ILE A 77 1.61 14.77 -37.88
N VAL A 78 1.04 14.01 -38.83
CA VAL A 78 0.65 14.51 -40.15
C VAL A 78 -0.75 14.06 -40.53
N GLU A 79 -1.34 14.74 -41.51
CA GLU A 79 -2.54 14.29 -42.22
C GLU A 79 -2.15 13.91 -43.66
N ARG A 80 -2.72 12.83 -44.20
CA ARG A 80 -2.46 12.32 -45.56
C ARG A 80 -3.52 12.82 -46.55
N ASP A 81 -3.19 13.88 -47.28
CA ASP A 81 -3.95 14.38 -48.43
C ASP A 81 -3.91 13.40 -49.61
N GLY A 82 -5.04 12.75 -49.82
CA GLY A 82 -5.37 11.98 -51.00
C GLY A 82 -6.75 12.35 -51.54
N GLY A 83 -7.15 13.64 -51.46
CA GLY A 83 -8.33 14.17 -52.13
C GLY A 83 -9.44 14.71 -51.22
N ILE A 84 -9.90 15.92 -51.58
CA ILE A 84 -11.02 16.73 -51.06
C ILE A 84 -10.78 17.23 -49.62
N ASP A 85 -10.49 18.54 -49.50
CA ASP A 85 -10.53 19.29 -48.23
C ASP A 85 -11.75 18.86 -47.41
N ASN A 86 -11.53 18.40 -46.18
CA ASN A 86 -12.60 17.90 -45.32
C ASN A 86 -13.65 19.01 -45.09
N ASN A 87 -14.83 18.85 -45.74
CA ASN A 87 -15.97 19.77 -45.93
C ASN A 87 -16.60 20.40 -44.66
N GLY A 88 -15.81 20.92 -43.72
CA GLY A 88 -16.30 21.58 -42.50
C GLY A 88 -16.68 20.64 -41.35
N ILE A 89 -16.20 19.39 -41.33
CA ILE A 89 -16.50 18.45 -40.24
C ILE A 89 -15.50 18.63 -39.08
N GLU A 90 -16.03 18.73 -37.86
CA GLU A 90 -15.30 18.74 -36.57
C GLU A 90 -14.60 17.39 -36.35
N TRP A 91 -13.31 17.42 -35.99
CA TRP A 91 -12.54 16.20 -35.73
C TRP A 91 -12.77 15.70 -34.31
N ASN A 92 -12.64 16.55 -33.29
CA ASN A 92 -12.86 16.21 -31.89
C ASN A 92 -14.01 17.04 -31.31
N LYS A 93 -15.13 16.39 -31.01
CA LYS A 93 -16.32 17.03 -30.43
C LYS A 93 -16.33 16.94 -28.90
N LEU A 94 -15.45 16.14 -28.31
CA LEU A 94 -15.46 15.82 -26.88
C LEU A 94 -14.25 16.44 -26.17
N SER A 95 -14.51 17.57 -25.48
CA SER A 95 -13.47 18.37 -24.79
C SER A 95 -12.70 17.64 -23.67
N GLN A 96 -13.21 16.50 -23.19
CA GLN A 96 -12.54 15.66 -22.19
C GLN A 96 -11.20 15.07 -22.65
N PHE A 97 -10.96 15.02 -23.96
CA PHE A 97 -9.75 14.43 -24.51
C PHE A 97 -8.58 15.40 -24.56
N SER A 98 -8.73 16.64 -24.10
CA SER A 98 -7.65 17.62 -24.01
C SER A 98 -6.50 17.16 -23.06
N PRO A 99 -5.21 17.26 -23.46
CA PRO A 99 -4.73 17.63 -24.78
C PRO A 99 -4.99 16.53 -25.81
N VAL A 100 -5.62 16.92 -26.92
CA VAL A 100 -6.06 16.03 -27.99
C VAL A 100 -4.86 15.50 -28.77
N TYR A 101 -3.89 16.38 -29.04
CA TYR A 101 -2.66 16.05 -29.75
C TYR A 101 -1.45 16.38 -28.87
N VAL A 102 -0.53 15.44 -28.76
CA VAL A 102 0.77 15.62 -28.10
C VAL A 102 1.88 15.21 -29.06
N ALA A 103 2.65 16.17 -29.55
CA ALA A 103 3.69 15.94 -30.54
C ALA A 103 4.98 16.69 -30.24
N ASN A 104 6.10 16.12 -30.69
CA ASN A 104 7.31 16.92 -30.85
C ASN A 104 7.13 17.87 -32.05
N GLU A 105 6.72 17.29 -33.19
CA GLU A 105 6.62 17.98 -34.45
C GLU A 105 5.24 17.85 -35.11
N ILE A 106 4.68 18.97 -35.51
CA ILE A 106 3.69 19.06 -36.59
C ILE A 106 4.36 19.82 -37.74
N PRO A 107 4.63 19.18 -38.89
CA PRO A 107 5.33 19.81 -40.01
C PRO A 107 4.64 21.11 -40.43
N TYR A 108 5.45 22.15 -40.59
CA TYR A 108 5.01 23.49 -40.97
C TYR A 108 6.10 24.19 -41.75
N ASP A 109 5.76 24.69 -42.93
CA ASP A 109 6.51 25.70 -43.65
C ASP A 109 5.51 26.61 -44.37
N ALA A 110 5.55 27.91 -44.05
CA ALA A 110 4.63 28.92 -44.58
C ALA A 110 4.68 29.07 -46.11
N THR A 111 5.74 28.55 -46.74
CA THR A 111 6.05 28.68 -48.16
C THR A 111 6.10 27.35 -48.90
N ASP A 112 6.08 26.22 -48.17
CA ASP A 112 6.23 24.90 -48.78
C ASP A 112 4.90 24.32 -49.26
N SER A 113 4.56 24.66 -50.50
CA SER A 113 3.46 24.02 -51.22
C SER A 113 3.60 22.48 -51.35
N THR A 114 4.80 21.93 -51.12
CA THR A 114 5.03 20.49 -51.20
C THR A 114 4.48 19.73 -50.00
N LEU A 115 4.43 20.32 -48.80
CA LEU A 115 3.83 19.69 -47.61
C LEU A 115 2.35 19.34 -47.85
N LYS A 116 1.60 20.28 -48.45
CA LYS A 116 0.22 20.04 -48.87
C LYS A 116 0.15 18.97 -49.97
N SER A 117 1.02 19.06 -50.99
CA SER A 117 1.04 18.07 -52.09
C SER A 117 1.44 16.65 -51.66
N GLN A 118 2.16 16.51 -50.54
CA GLN A 118 2.64 15.24 -50.00
C GLN A 118 1.72 14.65 -48.93
N GLY A 119 0.62 15.33 -48.59
CA GLY A 119 -0.20 14.93 -47.46
C GLY A 119 0.58 14.98 -46.17
N GLN A 120 0.98 16.19 -45.79
CA GLN A 120 1.54 16.49 -44.48
C GLN A 120 0.90 17.75 -43.87
N ASN A 121 -0.41 17.94 -44.04
CA ASN A 121 -1.05 19.24 -43.82
C ASN A 121 -1.81 19.39 -42.49
N MET A 122 -1.33 18.72 -41.43
CA MET A 122 -1.98 18.80 -40.12
C MET A 122 -2.02 20.23 -39.57
N PHE A 123 -1.00 21.04 -39.84
CA PHE A 123 -0.95 22.45 -39.46
C PHE A 123 -2.16 23.24 -39.98
N ASP A 124 -2.47 23.14 -41.27
CA ASP A 124 -3.59 23.89 -41.85
C ASP A 124 -4.90 23.43 -41.20
N ILE A 125 -5.09 22.12 -41.01
CA ILE A 125 -6.31 21.57 -40.41
C ILE A 125 -6.54 22.15 -39.02
N LEU A 126 -5.52 22.18 -38.17
CA LEU A 126 -5.62 22.75 -36.83
C LEU A 126 -5.84 24.28 -36.83
N ASN A 127 -5.47 24.96 -37.91
CA ASN A 127 -5.70 26.39 -38.07
C ASN A 127 -7.08 26.74 -38.68
N HIS A 128 -7.85 25.75 -39.12
CA HIS A 128 -9.22 25.97 -39.59
C HIS A 128 -10.21 26.07 -38.42
N ALA A 129 -11.06 27.10 -38.44
CA ALA A 129 -12.10 27.27 -37.44
C ALA A 129 -13.09 26.08 -37.43
N GLY A 130 -13.49 25.63 -36.24
CA GLY A 130 -14.44 24.53 -36.07
C GLY A 130 -13.86 23.15 -36.36
N LYS A 131 -12.54 22.97 -36.35
CA LYS A 131 -11.92 21.63 -36.42
C LYS A 131 -11.75 20.98 -35.05
N LEU A 132 -11.49 21.79 -34.02
CA LEU A 132 -11.43 21.39 -32.62
C LEU A 132 -12.41 22.23 -31.79
N ALA A 133 -12.87 21.68 -30.67
CA ALA A 133 -13.68 22.44 -29.71
C ALA A 133 -12.82 23.50 -29.02
N THR A 134 -13.41 24.64 -28.62
CA THR A 134 -12.69 25.79 -28.05
C THR A 134 -11.81 25.44 -26.84
N ASP A 135 -12.22 24.46 -26.03
CA ASP A 135 -11.50 24.04 -24.82
C ASP A 135 -10.45 22.94 -25.09
N ASP A 136 -10.36 22.43 -26.32
CA ASP A 136 -9.35 21.46 -26.70
C ASP A 136 -7.99 22.11 -26.86
N THR A 137 -6.98 21.38 -26.40
CA THR A 137 -5.59 21.83 -26.48
C THR A 137 -4.72 20.89 -27.31
N VAL A 138 -3.70 21.48 -27.93
CA VAL A 138 -2.65 20.84 -28.71
C VAL A 138 -1.31 21.14 -28.05
N VAL A 139 -0.54 20.12 -27.73
CA VAL A 139 0.85 20.24 -27.28
C VAL A 139 1.73 19.87 -28.47
N ALA A 140 2.42 20.84 -29.04
CA ALA A 140 3.37 20.64 -30.13
C ALA A 140 4.61 21.52 -29.92
N ASN A 141 5.74 20.93 -29.50
CA ASN A 141 6.91 21.71 -29.09
C ASN A 141 7.42 22.63 -30.21
N ASN A 142 7.49 22.12 -31.44
CA ASN A 142 7.94 22.92 -32.59
C ASN A 142 7.00 24.12 -32.82
N LEU A 143 5.67 23.92 -32.82
CA LEU A 143 4.70 24.99 -33.03
C LEU A 143 4.66 25.99 -31.87
N ARG A 144 4.84 25.53 -30.62
CA ARG A 144 4.94 26.42 -29.45
C ARG A 144 6.13 27.36 -29.57
N HIS A 145 7.29 26.82 -29.93
CA HIS A 145 8.48 27.64 -30.18
C HIS A 145 8.27 28.62 -31.35
N GLN A 146 7.67 28.14 -32.45
CA GLN A 146 7.34 29.02 -33.59
C GLN A 146 6.41 30.17 -33.17
N ALA A 147 5.34 29.87 -32.42
CA ALA A 147 4.39 30.85 -31.93
C ALA A 147 4.99 31.85 -30.92
N ALA A 148 5.89 31.40 -30.05
CA ALA A 148 6.53 32.25 -29.06
C ALA A 148 7.59 33.17 -29.70
N ASP A 149 8.51 32.58 -30.46
CA ASP A 149 9.82 33.18 -30.73
C ASP A 149 10.07 33.51 -32.22
N VAL A 150 9.33 32.89 -33.15
CA VAL A 150 9.64 32.96 -34.59
C VAL A 150 8.59 33.72 -35.39
N TRP A 151 7.30 33.45 -35.15
CA TRP A 151 6.22 34.03 -35.94
C TRP A 151 6.11 35.55 -35.73
N THR A 152 6.04 36.26 -36.85
CA THR A 152 5.72 37.69 -36.91
C THR A 152 4.29 37.97 -36.42
N SER A 153 3.99 39.22 -36.07
CA SER A 153 2.62 39.60 -35.68
C SER A 153 1.58 39.26 -36.74
N SER A 154 1.89 39.44 -38.03
CA SER A 154 1.00 39.06 -39.13
C SER A 154 0.77 37.54 -39.20
N GLN A 155 1.81 36.74 -39.01
CA GLN A 155 1.68 35.29 -38.95
C GLN A 155 0.84 34.87 -37.74
N LYS A 156 1.06 35.45 -36.56
CA LYS A 156 0.24 35.17 -35.37
C LYS A 156 -1.23 35.51 -35.60
N THR A 157 -1.54 36.57 -36.35
CA THR A 157 -2.92 36.88 -36.78
C THR A 157 -3.46 35.82 -37.75
N SER A 158 -2.69 35.41 -38.76
CA SER A 158 -3.09 34.37 -39.71
C SER A 158 -3.28 32.99 -39.06
N TYR A 159 -2.58 32.71 -37.96
CA TYR A 159 -2.58 31.42 -37.26
C TYR A 159 -3.32 31.46 -35.91
N GLN A 160 -4.19 32.46 -35.72
CA GLN A 160 -4.82 32.73 -34.42
C GLN A 160 -5.65 31.53 -33.91
N THR A 161 -6.29 30.78 -34.79
CA THR A 161 -7.10 29.60 -34.42
C THR A 161 -6.22 28.51 -33.83
N LEU A 162 -5.11 28.19 -34.51
CA LEU A 162 -4.14 27.24 -33.98
C LEU A 162 -3.56 27.72 -32.65
N ILE A 163 -3.19 29.01 -32.55
CA ILE A 163 -2.65 29.59 -31.31
C ILE A 163 -3.64 29.48 -30.15
N SER A 164 -4.95 29.63 -30.38
CA SER A 164 -5.94 29.46 -29.31
C SER A 164 -6.05 28.03 -28.78
N HIS A 165 -5.72 27.02 -29.59
CA HIS A 165 -5.65 25.63 -29.15
C HIS A 165 -4.26 25.24 -28.64
N LEU A 166 -3.21 25.99 -28.97
CA LEU A 166 -1.84 25.63 -28.61
C LEU A 166 -1.63 25.81 -27.09
N ALA A 167 -1.35 24.71 -26.41
CA ALA A 167 -1.12 24.70 -24.98
C ALA A 167 0.15 25.46 -24.60
N ALA A 168 0.13 26.11 -23.44
CA ALA A 168 1.33 26.68 -22.80
C ALA A 168 2.17 25.58 -22.10
N ALA A 169 2.37 24.45 -22.78
CA ALA A 169 3.04 23.26 -22.26
C ALA A 169 3.87 22.59 -23.36
N ASN A 170 4.98 21.96 -22.99
CA ASN A 170 5.78 21.08 -23.84
C ASN A 170 5.37 19.63 -23.61
N VAL A 171 5.83 18.72 -24.47
CA VAL A 171 5.65 17.26 -24.29
C VAL A 171 6.10 16.82 -22.90
N GLY A 172 7.23 17.33 -22.40
CA GLY A 172 7.74 17.01 -21.06
C GLY A 172 6.89 17.54 -19.91
N ASP A 173 6.01 18.50 -20.15
CA ASP A 173 5.07 19.03 -19.15
C ASP A 173 3.78 18.21 -19.07
N VAL A 174 3.50 17.38 -20.08
CA VAL A 174 2.32 16.50 -20.10
C VAL A 174 2.49 15.46 -19.01
N THR A 175 1.51 15.38 -18.10
CA THR A 175 1.52 14.53 -16.90
C THR A 175 2.05 13.12 -17.16
N TYR A 176 1.56 12.45 -18.20
CA TYR A 176 1.98 11.08 -18.50
C TYR A 176 3.47 10.96 -18.86
N PHE A 177 4.02 11.89 -19.65
CA PHE A 177 5.45 11.90 -19.98
C PHE A 177 6.30 12.31 -18.78
N LYS A 178 5.83 13.29 -18.00
CA LYS A 178 6.49 13.78 -16.79
C LYS A 178 6.62 12.70 -15.72
N ASP A 179 5.52 12.06 -15.38
CA ASP A 179 5.45 11.07 -14.29
C ASP A 179 6.20 9.78 -14.65
N ASN A 180 6.30 9.46 -15.95
CA ASN A 180 7.04 8.31 -16.45
C ASN A 180 8.52 8.59 -16.76
N GLN A 181 9.01 9.82 -16.59
CA GLN A 181 10.34 10.23 -17.07
C GLN A 181 11.46 9.31 -16.56
N ALA A 182 11.45 8.97 -15.27
CA ALA A 182 12.47 8.13 -14.66
C ALA A 182 12.45 6.69 -15.20
N SER A 183 11.26 6.08 -15.34
CA SER A 183 11.10 4.74 -15.92
C SER A 183 11.51 4.72 -17.38
N MET A 184 11.08 5.69 -18.18
CA MET A 184 11.48 5.79 -19.59
C MET A 184 13.00 5.90 -19.77
N LEU A 185 13.68 6.68 -18.93
CA LEU A 185 15.14 6.79 -18.95
C LEU A 185 15.83 5.48 -18.56
N ALA A 186 15.34 4.83 -17.50
CA ALA A 186 15.87 3.54 -17.06
C ALA A 186 15.71 2.46 -18.13
N ASP A 187 14.52 2.38 -18.74
CA ASP A 187 14.21 1.41 -19.79
C ASP A 187 15.01 1.68 -21.06
N TYR A 188 15.20 2.95 -21.43
CA TYR A 188 16.08 3.32 -22.54
C TYR A 188 17.52 2.86 -22.31
N ALA A 189 18.08 3.12 -21.12
CA ALA A 189 19.43 2.70 -20.79
C ALA A 189 19.57 1.17 -20.86
N GLN A 190 18.57 0.42 -20.40
CA GLN A 190 18.61 -1.04 -20.45
C GLN A 190 18.50 -1.59 -21.88
N GLU A 191 17.63 -1.02 -22.72
CA GLU A 191 17.47 -1.46 -24.12
C GLU A 191 18.64 -1.07 -25.04
N ASN A 192 19.50 -0.15 -24.59
CA ASN A 192 20.60 0.41 -25.38
C ASN A 192 21.96 0.26 -24.66
N ASP A 193 22.18 -0.86 -23.97
CA ASP A 193 23.47 -1.24 -23.37
C ASP A 193 24.13 -0.15 -22.49
N GLY A 194 23.32 0.54 -21.68
CA GLY A 194 23.74 1.59 -20.77
C GLY A 194 23.84 2.98 -21.38
N ALA A 195 23.41 3.17 -22.64
CA ALA A 195 23.37 4.49 -23.26
C ALA A 195 22.46 5.46 -22.50
N SER A 196 22.96 6.66 -22.20
CA SER A 196 22.18 7.71 -21.55
C SER A 196 21.38 8.51 -22.57
N LEU A 197 20.17 8.89 -22.19
CA LEU A 197 19.34 9.86 -22.90
C LEU A 197 19.01 11.02 -21.95
N THR A 198 18.92 12.24 -22.49
CA THR A 198 18.46 13.40 -21.70
C THR A 198 17.04 13.76 -22.14
N LEU A 199 16.15 13.85 -21.16
CA LEU A 199 14.79 14.35 -21.31
C LEU A 199 14.73 15.75 -20.70
N ASP A 200 14.69 16.77 -21.54
CA ASP A 200 14.63 18.18 -21.17
C ASP A 200 13.21 18.70 -21.44
N ALA A 201 12.51 19.12 -20.40
CA ALA A 201 11.14 19.61 -20.51
C ALA A 201 11.06 20.95 -21.28
N ASP A 202 12.13 21.73 -21.31
CA ASP A 202 12.19 23.04 -21.95
C ASP A 202 12.69 22.98 -23.41
N ALA A 203 13.17 21.82 -23.86
CA ALA A 203 13.72 21.67 -25.20
C ALA A 203 12.64 21.80 -26.29
N THR A 204 12.95 22.57 -27.34
CA THR A 204 12.13 22.64 -28.55
C THR A 204 12.03 21.29 -29.26
N ASP A 205 13.07 20.46 -29.18
CA ASP A 205 13.07 19.10 -29.72
C ASP A 205 12.82 18.07 -28.62
N ALA A 206 11.60 17.56 -28.57
CA ALA A 206 11.15 16.50 -27.68
C ALA A 206 11.33 15.09 -28.26
N THR A 207 12.08 14.89 -29.34
CA THR A 207 12.31 13.56 -29.95
C THR A 207 12.76 12.52 -28.93
N ASN A 208 13.57 12.93 -27.95
CA ASN A 208 14.06 12.02 -26.92
C ASN A 208 12.93 11.46 -26.04
N TYR A 209 11.85 12.19 -25.77
CA TYR A 209 10.71 11.64 -25.02
C TYR A 209 10.07 10.47 -25.74
N PHE A 210 9.88 10.57 -27.06
CA PHE A 210 9.30 9.48 -27.87
C PHE A 210 10.27 8.30 -28.02
N LYS A 211 11.57 8.54 -28.14
CA LYS A 211 12.60 7.48 -28.10
C LYS A 211 12.59 6.72 -26.77
N ALA A 212 12.50 7.44 -25.66
CA ALA A 212 12.45 6.85 -24.32
C ALA A 212 11.16 6.05 -24.11
N ALA A 213 10.01 6.60 -24.51
CA ALA A 213 8.73 5.90 -24.49
C ALA A 213 8.73 4.63 -25.36
N ALA A 214 9.37 4.65 -26.53
CA ALA A 214 9.53 3.45 -27.37
C ALA A 214 10.28 2.33 -26.65
N ALA A 215 11.37 2.68 -25.95
CA ALA A 215 12.14 1.73 -25.15
C ALA A 215 11.33 1.18 -23.97
N GLN A 216 10.59 2.04 -23.26
CA GLN A 216 9.67 1.63 -22.20
C GLN A 216 8.63 0.62 -22.73
N ILE A 217 7.94 0.94 -23.81
CA ILE A 217 6.93 0.05 -24.44
C ILE A 217 7.57 -1.29 -24.85
N LYS A 218 8.81 -1.28 -25.38
CA LYS A 218 9.55 -2.48 -25.75
C LYS A 218 9.87 -3.36 -24.54
N ARG A 219 10.28 -2.77 -23.41
CA ARG A 219 10.54 -3.52 -22.18
C ARG A 219 9.26 -4.09 -21.56
N ILE A 220 8.19 -3.29 -21.49
CA ILE A 220 6.87 -3.75 -21.02
C ILE A 220 6.37 -4.92 -21.88
N SER A 221 6.42 -4.78 -23.21
CA SER A 221 6.05 -5.83 -24.16
C SER A 221 6.88 -7.10 -23.95
N SER A 222 8.18 -6.97 -23.74
CA SER A 222 9.09 -8.10 -23.47
C SER A 222 8.82 -8.76 -22.13
N TYR A 223 8.51 -7.96 -21.09
CA TYR A 223 8.14 -8.44 -19.77
C TYR A 223 6.86 -9.28 -19.81
N TYR A 224 5.80 -8.77 -20.42
CA TYR A 224 4.56 -9.55 -20.61
C TYR A 224 4.76 -10.79 -21.47
N ASN A 225 5.58 -10.70 -22.52
CA ASN A 225 5.92 -11.87 -23.32
C ASN A 225 6.66 -12.94 -22.51
N SER A 226 7.50 -12.53 -21.53
CA SER A 226 8.27 -13.43 -20.69
C SER A 226 7.40 -14.37 -19.87
N PHE A 227 6.18 -13.94 -19.50
CA PHE A 227 5.24 -14.73 -18.70
C PHE A 227 4.82 -15.98 -19.48
N THR A 228 4.59 -15.82 -20.76
CA THR A 228 4.03 -16.88 -21.61
C THR A 228 5.08 -17.78 -22.25
N THR A 229 6.38 -17.58 -21.99
CA THR A 229 7.46 -18.37 -22.62
C THR A 229 7.42 -19.86 -22.28
N LYS A 230 6.77 -20.25 -21.18
CA LYS A 230 6.74 -21.63 -20.67
C LYS A 230 5.34 -22.25 -20.58
N GLN A 231 4.28 -21.44 -20.62
CA GLN A 231 2.90 -21.88 -20.41
C GLN A 231 1.96 -21.16 -21.40
N ALA A 232 0.96 -21.89 -21.90
CA ALA A 232 -0.06 -21.32 -22.80
C ALA A 232 -0.97 -20.32 -22.07
N THR A 233 -1.22 -20.53 -20.78
CA THR A 233 -2.08 -19.68 -19.96
C THR A 233 -1.52 -19.46 -18.56
N ILE A 234 -1.65 -18.25 -18.02
CA ILE A 234 -1.32 -17.88 -16.64
C ILE A 234 -2.47 -17.02 -16.09
N ALA A 235 -2.84 -17.21 -14.82
CA ALA A 235 -3.91 -16.44 -14.19
C ALA A 235 -3.69 -16.24 -12.68
N ASN A 236 -4.28 -15.17 -12.13
CA ASN A 236 -4.18 -14.82 -10.70
C ASN A 236 -5.32 -15.43 -9.88
N GLY A 237 -5.42 -15.08 -8.59
CA GLY A 237 -6.43 -15.63 -7.66
C GLY A 237 -7.87 -15.30 -8.03
N GLY A 238 -8.12 -14.23 -8.80
CA GLY A 238 -9.46 -13.88 -9.30
C GLY A 238 -10.04 -14.84 -10.35
N VAL A 239 -9.24 -15.81 -10.82
CA VAL A 239 -9.60 -16.79 -11.85
C VAL A 239 -9.48 -18.19 -11.27
N THR A 240 -10.58 -18.95 -11.24
CA THR A 240 -10.62 -20.31 -10.67
C THR A 240 -10.23 -21.39 -11.67
N GLY A 241 -10.29 -21.08 -12.97
CA GLY A 241 -9.85 -22.02 -14.00
C GLY A 241 -9.73 -21.40 -15.38
N VAL A 242 -8.74 -21.86 -16.13
CA VAL A 242 -8.57 -21.57 -17.55
C VAL A 242 -8.45 -22.89 -18.30
N THR A 243 -9.29 -23.09 -19.31
CA THR A 243 -9.26 -24.28 -20.18
C THR A 243 -9.11 -23.83 -21.63
N ALA A 244 -8.06 -24.28 -22.31
CA ALA A 244 -7.82 -24.00 -23.72
C ALA A 244 -7.94 -25.28 -24.55
N ASN A 245 -8.52 -25.21 -25.74
CA ASN A 245 -8.34 -26.27 -26.73
C ASN A 245 -7.02 -26.03 -27.48
N SER A 246 -6.24 -27.09 -27.72
CA SER A 246 -5.03 -27.07 -28.57
C SER A 246 -3.87 -26.14 -28.14
N ASP A 247 -3.60 -25.97 -26.84
CA ASP A 247 -2.50 -25.12 -26.33
C ASP A 247 -2.48 -23.70 -26.94
N LEU A 248 -3.66 -23.18 -27.34
CA LEU A 248 -3.83 -21.90 -28.05
C LEU A 248 -3.04 -21.79 -29.37
N SER A 249 -2.82 -22.94 -30.02
CA SER A 249 -2.23 -23.06 -31.35
C SER A 249 -3.30 -23.36 -32.41
N GLY A 250 -2.93 -23.25 -33.70
CA GLY A 250 -3.83 -23.55 -34.83
C GLY A 250 -4.63 -22.35 -35.35
N SER A 251 -5.61 -22.63 -36.23
CA SER A 251 -6.37 -21.60 -36.96
C SER A 251 -7.57 -21.04 -36.19
N SER A 252 -8.11 -21.77 -35.21
CA SER A 252 -9.31 -21.37 -34.45
C SER A 252 -9.22 -21.75 -32.96
N PRO A 253 -8.20 -21.28 -32.24
CA PRO A 253 -8.06 -21.54 -30.82
C PRO A 253 -9.23 -20.97 -30.01
N SER A 254 -9.58 -21.68 -28.94
CA SER A 254 -10.62 -21.33 -28.00
C SER A 254 -10.15 -21.50 -26.57
N VAL A 255 -10.50 -20.51 -25.75
CA VAL A 255 -10.24 -20.51 -24.31
C VAL A 255 -11.55 -20.32 -23.55
N THR A 256 -11.64 -20.97 -22.40
CA THR A 256 -12.69 -20.75 -21.40
C THR A 256 -12.03 -20.25 -20.13
N ILE A 257 -12.41 -19.07 -19.67
CA ILE A 257 -11.96 -18.43 -18.43
C ILE A 257 -13.12 -18.51 -17.44
N THR A 258 -12.88 -19.06 -16.25
CA THR A 258 -13.87 -19.15 -15.17
C THR A 258 -13.44 -18.25 -14.02
N LEU A 259 -14.29 -17.28 -13.66
CA LEU A 259 -14.03 -16.33 -12.59
C LEU A 259 -14.45 -16.90 -11.23
N ALA A 260 -13.84 -16.41 -10.14
CA ALA A 260 -14.16 -16.84 -8.78
C ALA A 260 -15.52 -16.30 -8.30
N ASP A 261 -16.31 -17.06 -7.54
CA ASP A 261 -17.70 -16.69 -7.19
C ASP A 261 -17.86 -15.39 -6.36
N ASN A 262 -16.77 -14.79 -5.86
CA ASN A 262 -16.77 -13.52 -5.11
C ASN A 262 -15.81 -12.46 -5.67
N TYR A 263 -15.29 -12.63 -6.88
CA TYR A 263 -14.24 -11.76 -7.44
C TYR A 263 -14.63 -10.27 -7.47
N LYS A 264 -15.93 -9.96 -7.67
CA LYS A 264 -16.48 -8.60 -7.68
C LYS A 264 -16.17 -7.83 -6.39
N SER A 265 -16.17 -8.50 -5.24
CA SER A 265 -15.95 -7.87 -3.93
C SER A 265 -14.51 -7.40 -3.68
N VAL A 266 -13.56 -7.97 -4.43
CA VAL A 266 -12.13 -7.70 -4.30
C VAL A 266 -11.51 -7.11 -5.57
N PHE A 267 -12.34 -6.81 -6.59
CA PHE A 267 -11.90 -6.40 -7.92
C PHE A 267 -10.96 -5.19 -7.90
N ASP A 268 -11.22 -4.20 -7.03
CA ASP A 268 -10.38 -2.99 -6.94
C ASP A 268 -8.95 -3.29 -6.46
N THR A 269 -8.73 -4.43 -5.79
CA THR A 269 -7.43 -4.82 -5.22
C THR A 269 -6.81 -6.04 -5.89
N GLU A 270 -7.62 -6.94 -6.43
CA GLU A 270 -7.22 -8.19 -7.07
C GLU A 270 -8.17 -8.49 -8.24
N PRO A 271 -8.14 -7.68 -9.31
CA PRO A 271 -9.00 -7.92 -10.47
C PRO A 271 -8.60 -9.25 -11.12
N PRO A 272 -9.54 -10.02 -11.71
CA PRO A 272 -9.19 -11.22 -12.45
C PRO A 272 -8.30 -10.88 -13.64
N MET A 273 -7.15 -11.55 -13.71
CA MET A 273 -6.16 -11.33 -14.77
C MET A 273 -5.77 -12.66 -15.40
N VAL A 274 -5.71 -12.69 -16.73
CA VAL A 274 -5.32 -13.86 -17.52
C VAL A 274 -4.33 -13.45 -18.61
N PHE A 275 -3.20 -14.16 -18.70
CA PHE A 275 -2.27 -14.09 -19.82
C PHE A 275 -2.46 -15.31 -20.72
N LEU A 276 -2.56 -15.08 -22.03
CA LEU A 276 -2.79 -16.06 -23.08
C LEU A 276 -1.65 -15.99 -24.10
N ASN A 277 -1.06 -17.14 -24.45
CA ASN A 277 -0.01 -17.23 -25.47
C ASN A 277 -0.52 -17.85 -26.76
N PHE A 278 -0.56 -17.09 -27.85
CA PHE A 278 -0.90 -17.62 -29.17
C PHE A 278 0.38 -17.80 -29.99
N SER A 279 0.77 -19.06 -30.16
CA SER A 279 2.03 -19.47 -30.81
C SER A 279 1.94 -19.57 -32.34
N GLY A 280 0.87 -19.06 -32.97
CA GLY A 280 0.62 -19.15 -34.41
C GLY A 280 -0.02 -17.90 -35.01
N LYS A 281 -0.61 -18.05 -36.22
CA LYS A 281 -1.40 -17.02 -36.92
C LYS A 281 -2.87 -17.49 -37.02
N PRO A 282 -3.63 -17.55 -35.91
CA PRO A 282 -5.00 -18.02 -35.94
C PRO A 282 -5.88 -17.13 -36.81
N SER A 283 -6.82 -17.74 -37.53
CA SER A 283 -7.88 -17.12 -38.35
C SER A 283 -9.14 -16.70 -37.55
N SER A 284 -9.32 -17.21 -36.33
CA SER A 284 -10.38 -16.83 -35.38
C SER A 284 -9.93 -17.12 -33.94
N VAL A 285 -10.44 -16.37 -32.96
CA VAL A 285 -10.15 -16.62 -31.54
C VAL A 285 -11.46 -16.61 -30.78
N LYS A 286 -11.75 -17.69 -30.05
CA LYS A 286 -12.98 -17.80 -29.26
C LYS A 286 -12.70 -17.74 -27.77
N ILE A 287 -13.19 -16.70 -27.09
CA ILE A 287 -13.00 -16.51 -25.65
C ILE A 287 -14.36 -16.63 -24.95
N ASN A 288 -14.48 -17.66 -24.12
CA ASN A 288 -15.67 -17.89 -23.29
C ASN A 288 -15.36 -17.47 -21.85
N ILE A 289 -16.11 -16.53 -21.27
CA ILE A 289 -15.93 -16.08 -19.88
C ILE A 289 -17.12 -16.61 -19.07
N LYS A 290 -16.86 -17.31 -17.97
CA LYS A 290 -17.89 -17.90 -17.10
C LYS A 290 -17.91 -17.22 -15.72
N ASN A 291 -19.09 -17.18 -15.12
CA ASN A 291 -19.39 -16.56 -13.84
C ASN A 291 -19.07 -15.05 -13.81
N MET A 292 -19.26 -14.35 -14.93
CA MET A 292 -18.96 -12.92 -15.02
C MET A 292 -20.13 -12.07 -14.52
N ALA A 293 -19.83 -11.08 -13.70
CA ALA A 293 -20.77 -10.02 -13.39
C ALA A 293 -20.93 -9.12 -14.63
N THR A 294 -22.17 -8.92 -15.08
CA THR A 294 -22.49 -8.15 -16.30
C THR A 294 -22.92 -6.72 -16.00
N ASP A 295 -22.61 -6.20 -14.80
CA ASP A 295 -22.80 -4.79 -14.48
C ASP A 295 -22.03 -3.92 -15.47
N THR A 296 -22.71 -2.95 -16.08
CA THR A 296 -22.08 -1.99 -16.98
C THR A 296 -21.73 -0.70 -16.24
N ALA A 297 -20.55 -0.16 -16.51
CA ALA A 297 -20.23 1.22 -16.20
C ALA A 297 -20.45 2.06 -17.45
N SER A 298 -21.04 3.25 -17.28
CA SER A 298 -21.02 4.26 -18.32
C SER A 298 -19.68 4.96 -18.29
N SER A 299 -18.93 4.91 -19.40
CA SER A 299 -17.84 5.85 -19.64
C SER A 299 -18.47 7.19 -20.04
N ALA A 300 -19.05 7.89 -19.08
CA ALA A 300 -19.73 9.16 -19.29
C ALA A 300 -18.83 10.33 -18.87
N SER A 301 -18.88 11.41 -19.65
CA SER A 301 -18.16 12.64 -19.36
C SER A 301 -18.81 13.80 -20.12
N GLY A 302 -19.82 14.39 -19.48
CA GLY A 302 -20.63 15.48 -20.02
C GLY A 302 -22.07 15.06 -20.32
N ASP A 303 -22.89 16.06 -20.66
CA ASP A 303 -24.36 15.95 -20.58
C ASP A 303 -25.02 15.07 -21.66
N ASP A 304 -24.33 14.65 -22.73
CA ASP A 304 -25.03 14.06 -23.89
C ASP A 304 -24.51 12.72 -24.46
N GLN A 305 -23.35 12.16 -24.06
CA GLN A 305 -22.90 10.87 -24.63
C GLN A 305 -22.21 9.95 -23.60
N ALA A 306 -22.75 8.74 -23.43
CA ALA A 306 -22.29 7.71 -22.51
C ALA A 306 -22.31 6.34 -23.19
N TYR A 307 -21.15 5.68 -23.21
CA TYR A 307 -21.01 4.33 -23.76
C TYR A 307 -20.81 3.31 -22.66
N ALA A 308 -21.42 2.14 -22.81
CA ALA A 308 -21.32 1.09 -21.81
C ALA A 308 -20.03 0.29 -21.99
N THR A 309 -19.44 -0.11 -20.86
CA THR A 309 -18.38 -1.13 -20.74
C THR A 309 -18.71 -2.07 -19.59
N TYR A 310 -18.20 -3.31 -19.57
CA TYR A 310 -18.35 -4.17 -18.41
C TYR A 310 -17.43 -3.72 -17.28
N ARG A 311 -18.01 -3.42 -16.10
CA ARG A 311 -17.27 -2.90 -14.95
C ARG A 311 -16.31 -3.90 -14.33
N TYR A 312 -16.66 -5.19 -14.38
CA TYR A 312 -15.94 -6.27 -13.71
C TYR A 312 -15.50 -7.33 -14.71
N ALA A 313 -15.10 -6.92 -15.92
CA ALA A 313 -14.53 -7.83 -16.90
C ALA A 313 -13.12 -8.28 -16.45
N PRO A 314 -12.70 -9.51 -16.77
CA PRO A 314 -11.32 -9.92 -16.54
C PRO A 314 -10.37 -9.15 -17.48
N TYR A 315 -9.19 -8.77 -16.99
CA TYR A 315 -8.13 -8.27 -17.85
C TYR A 315 -7.45 -9.44 -18.58
N ILE A 316 -7.48 -9.40 -19.92
CA ILE A 316 -6.97 -10.45 -20.79
C ILE A 316 -5.77 -9.91 -21.57
N PHE A 317 -4.59 -10.45 -21.26
CA PHE A 317 -3.33 -10.14 -21.93
C PHE A 317 -3.02 -11.22 -22.95
N VAL A 318 -2.92 -10.84 -24.21
CA VAL A 318 -2.75 -11.75 -25.34
C VAL A 318 -1.38 -11.53 -25.95
N ASN A 319 -0.47 -12.51 -25.82
CA ASN A 319 0.84 -12.48 -26.45
C ASN A 319 0.81 -13.20 -27.79
N TRP A 320 1.09 -12.45 -28.85
CA TRP A 320 1.08 -12.90 -30.24
C TRP A 320 2.50 -13.20 -30.72
N THR A 321 3.03 -14.36 -30.33
CA THR A 321 4.45 -14.70 -30.55
C THR A 321 4.76 -15.16 -31.98
N GLY A 322 3.75 -15.65 -32.71
CA GLY A 322 3.87 -16.12 -34.11
C GLY A 322 3.86 -15.02 -35.19
N VAL A 323 3.75 -13.75 -34.82
CA VAL A 323 3.66 -12.60 -35.74
C VAL A 323 5.02 -11.90 -35.85
N THR A 324 5.60 -11.83 -37.06
CA THR A 324 6.99 -11.34 -37.28
C THR A 324 7.11 -10.20 -38.31
N THR A 325 7.39 -10.42 -39.60
CA THR A 325 7.97 -9.37 -40.49
C THR A 325 7.07 -8.82 -41.61
N SER A 326 5.98 -9.50 -41.95
CA SER A 326 5.06 -9.03 -42.99
C SER A 326 3.65 -9.52 -42.73
N MET A 327 2.71 -8.58 -42.75
CA MET A 327 1.29 -8.85 -42.99
C MET A 327 1.04 -8.58 -44.48
N PRO A 328 0.57 -9.59 -45.22
CA PRO A 328 -0.81 -9.57 -45.63
C PRO A 328 -1.52 -10.52 -44.68
N PHE A 329 -1.96 -9.98 -43.57
CA PHE A 329 -2.94 -10.66 -42.76
C PHE A 329 -4.12 -9.72 -42.85
N SER A 330 -5.03 -10.03 -43.76
CA SER A 330 -6.39 -9.66 -43.46
C SER A 330 -6.70 -10.24 -42.10
N TRP A 331 -7.13 -9.38 -41.19
CA TRP A 331 -7.28 -9.68 -39.79
C TRP A 331 -8.33 -10.80 -39.64
N GLY A 332 -7.90 -12.04 -39.86
CA GLY A 332 -8.62 -13.25 -39.57
C GLY A 332 -8.37 -13.51 -38.11
N SER A 333 -8.92 -12.73 -37.21
CA SER A 333 -9.25 -13.30 -35.92
C SER A 333 -10.54 -12.65 -35.53
N ALA A 334 -11.64 -13.19 -36.06
CA ALA A 334 -12.94 -12.93 -35.49
C ALA A 334 -12.84 -13.27 -34.00
N TYR A 335 -12.79 -12.25 -33.15
CA TYR A 335 -12.88 -12.44 -31.72
C TYR A 335 -14.33 -12.77 -31.40
N GLU A 336 -14.57 -14.05 -31.17
CA GLU A 336 -15.87 -14.55 -30.76
C GLU A 336 -15.89 -14.61 -29.24
N PHE A 337 -16.64 -13.70 -28.62
CA PHE A 337 -16.87 -13.73 -27.19
C PHE A 337 -18.20 -14.39 -26.84
N SER A 338 -18.18 -15.17 -25.77
CA SER A 338 -19.37 -15.55 -25.04
C SER A 338 -19.19 -15.26 -23.55
N VAL A 339 -20.13 -14.58 -22.93
CA VAL A 339 -20.14 -14.32 -21.49
C VAL A 339 -21.26 -15.15 -20.87
N THR A 340 -20.93 -16.06 -19.97
CA THR A 340 -21.91 -16.72 -19.09
C THR A 340 -21.93 -15.95 -17.78
N ASP A 341 -23.06 -15.31 -17.48
CA ASP A 341 -23.19 -14.49 -16.27
C ASP A 341 -23.34 -15.35 -15.00
N THR A 342 -23.39 -14.70 -13.83
CA THR A 342 -23.53 -15.36 -12.52
C THR A 342 -24.86 -16.10 -12.34
N THR A 343 -25.85 -15.89 -13.22
CA THR A 343 -27.12 -16.62 -13.23
C THR A 343 -27.11 -17.81 -14.20
N GLY A 344 -26.02 -17.99 -14.97
CA GLY A 344 -25.88 -19.01 -16.00
C GLY A 344 -26.40 -18.59 -17.38
N LYS A 345 -26.83 -17.34 -17.57
CA LYS A 345 -27.28 -16.84 -18.87
C LYS A 345 -26.07 -16.60 -19.77
N VAL A 346 -26.11 -17.19 -20.96
CA VAL A 346 -25.09 -17.00 -21.99
C VAL A 346 -25.45 -15.79 -22.86
N ILE A 347 -24.52 -14.84 -22.94
CA ILE A 347 -24.55 -13.65 -23.78
C ILE A 347 -23.49 -13.85 -24.87
N THR A 348 -23.98 -14.18 -26.06
CA THR A 348 -23.21 -14.23 -27.30
C THR A 348 -23.91 -13.26 -28.23
N ASN A 349 -23.26 -12.22 -28.73
CA ASN A 349 -23.79 -11.45 -29.86
C ASN A 349 -22.81 -10.38 -30.35
N ASN A 350 -22.83 -10.17 -31.67
CA ASN A 350 -22.26 -9.00 -32.34
C ASN A 350 -23.03 -7.70 -32.01
N GLN A 351 -24.18 -7.78 -31.32
CA GLN A 351 -24.95 -6.70 -30.69
C GLN A 351 -25.66 -7.25 -29.43
N ASN A 352 -25.15 -6.94 -28.24
CA ASN A 352 -25.80 -7.27 -26.97
C ASN A 352 -27.13 -6.50 -26.87
N ASP A 353 -28.25 -7.19 -27.14
CA ASP A 353 -29.58 -6.57 -27.21
C ASP A 353 -30.06 -5.94 -25.90
N THR A 354 -29.42 -6.27 -24.78
CA THR A 354 -29.80 -5.80 -23.44
C THR A 354 -29.14 -4.49 -23.03
N VAL A 355 -28.11 -4.05 -23.74
CA VAL A 355 -27.37 -2.82 -23.44
C VAL A 355 -27.46 -1.86 -24.61
N THR A 356 -27.96 -0.65 -24.35
CA THR A 356 -28.12 0.40 -25.37
C THR A 356 -27.17 1.54 -25.03
N ASN A 357 -26.37 1.98 -26.00
CA ASN A 357 -25.50 3.15 -25.91
C ASN A 357 -26.32 4.44 -25.90
N SER A 358 -25.71 5.57 -25.52
CA SER A 358 -26.39 6.89 -25.51
C SER A 358 -26.93 7.33 -26.87
N ASP A 359 -26.31 6.88 -27.96
CA ASP A 359 -26.75 7.14 -29.33
C ASP A 359 -27.91 6.22 -29.80
N GLY A 360 -28.44 5.38 -28.91
CA GLY A 360 -29.52 4.44 -29.20
C GLY A 360 -29.09 3.14 -29.87
N THR A 361 -27.80 2.99 -30.21
CA THR A 361 -27.27 1.74 -30.79
C THR A 361 -27.12 0.65 -29.73
N LYS A 362 -27.16 -0.62 -30.13
CA LYS A 362 -26.89 -1.74 -29.24
C LYS A 362 -25.39 -1.93 -29.05
N ALA A 363 -24.93 -2.01 -27.81
CA ALA A 363 -23.52 -2.27 -27.51
C ALA A 363 -23.15 -3.70 -27.92
N THR A 364 -21.97 -3.95 -28.46
CA THR A 364 -21.51 -5.30 -28.81
C THR A 364 -20.71 -5.92 -27.66
N VAL A 365 -20.62 -7.24 -27.53
CA VAL A 365 -19.76 -7.84 -26.46
C VAL A 365 -18.29 -7.43 -26.66
N ASN A 366 -17.84 -7.33 -27.92
CA ASN A 366 -16.51 -6.84 -28.29
C ASN A 366 -16.28 -5.38 -27.83
N GLN A 367 -17.29 -4.51 -27.93
CA GLN A 367 -17.24 -3.15 -27.39
C GLN A 367 -17.13 -3.18 -25.87
N LEU A 368 -18.02 -3.95 -25.20
CA LEU A 368 -18.12 -3.98 -23.75
C LEU A 368 -16.86 -4.52 -23.05
N LEU A 369 -16.09 -5.39 -23.72
CA LEU A 369 -14.85 -5.98 -23.20
C LEU A 369 -13.57 -5.28 -23.68
N SER A 370 -13.66 -4.38 -24.67
CA SER A 370 -12.46 -3.86 -25.36
C SER A 370 -11.47 -3.15 -24.45
N SER A 371 -11.92 -2.42 -23.43
CA SER A 371 -11.04 -1.77 -22.46
C SER A 371 -10.22 -2.73 -21.59
N HIS A 372 -10.54 -4.02 -21.56
CA HIS A 372 -9.88 -5.01 -20.70
C HIS A 372 -8.98 -5.99 -21.47
N ILE A 373 -8.78 -5.79 -22.78
CA ILE A 373 -8.00 -6.70 -23.61
C ILE A 373 -6.75 -5.99 -24.12
N LEU A 374 -5.58 -6.58 -23.93
CA LEU A 374 -4.31 -6.10 -24.48
C LEU A 374 -3.72 -7.15 -25.42
N ASN A 375 -3.53 -6.78 -26.68
CA ASN A 375 -2.89 -7.56 -27.73
C ASN A 375 -1.43 -7.12 -27.87
N ASN A 376 -0.52 -7.90 -27.28
CA ASN A 376 0.91 -7.66 -27.30
C ASN A 376 1.58 -8.43 -28.46
N PHE A 377 2.33 -7.72 -29.31
CA PHE A 377 3.02 -8.25 -30.49
C PHE A 377 4.54 -8.09 -30.35
N PRO A 378 5.19 -8.85 -29.45
CA PRO A 378 6.58 -8.63 -29.06
C PRO A 378 7.57 -8.88 -30.21
N ASN A 379 7.27 -9.84 -31.08
CA ASN A 379 8.15 -10.26 -32.18
C ASN A 379 7.84 -9.55 -33.51
N ALA A 380 6.81 -8.72 -33.55
CA ALA A 380 6.36 -8.10 -34.77
C ALA A 380 7.28 -6.93 -35.15
N THR A 381 7.69 -6.89 -36.41
CA THR A 381 8.64 -5.92 -36.96
C THR A 381 8.20 -5.42 -38.32
N THR A 382 8.44 -4.15 -38.59
CA THR A 382 8.27 -3.54 -39.92
C THR A 382 9.51 -2.75 -40.32
N THR A 383 9.71 -2.53 -41.62
CA THR A 383 10.82 -1.74 -42.18
C THR A 383 10.28 -0.73 -43.18
N GLY A 384 10.83 0.47 -43.19
CA GLY A 384 10.36 1.55 -44.08
C GLY A 384 8.89 1.88 -43.86
N ASP A 385 8.15 2.10 -44.95
CA ASP A 385 6.72 2.46 -44.95
C ASP A 385 5.79 1.25 -44.90
N ASN A 386 6.29 0.07 -44.51
CA ASN A 386 5.45 -1.11 -44.32
C ASN A 386 4.68 -1.02 -43.00
N TYR A 387 3.40 -1.37 -43.05
CA TYR A 387 2.51 -1.40 -41.89
C TYR A 387 1.89 -2.78 -41.68
N LEU A 388 1.72 -3.15 -40.42
CA LEU A 388 0.82 -4.21 -40.00
C LEU A 388 -0.61 -3.67 -39.99
N THR A 389 -1.51 -4.29 -40.73
CA THR A 389 -2.89 -3.79 -40.86
C THR A 389 -3.82 -4.38 -39.80
N ALA A 390 -4.17 -3.58 -38.80
CA ALA A 390 -5.36 -3.83 -38.00
C ALA A 390 -6.58 -3.62 -38.90
N ASP A 391 -7.38 -4.68 -39.09
CA ASP A 391 -8.65 -4.69 -39.82
C ASP A 391 -8.56 -4.73 -41.38
N GLN A 392 -8.52 -5.92 -41.98
CA GLN A 392 -8.57 -6.12 -43.46
C GLN A 392 -9.60 -7.22 -43.88
N GLY A 393 -10.46 -7.69 -42.95
CA GLY A 393 -11.34 -8.85 -43.16
C GLY A 393 -12.76 -8.49 -43.63
N ASP A 394 -13.61 -9.48 -43.92
CA ASP A 394 -15.01 -9.33 -44.35
C ASP A 394 -15.93 -8.64 -43.30
N SER A 395 -17.11 -8.17 -43.71
CA SER A 395 -18.02 -7.25 -42.97
C SER A 395 -18.47 -7.68 -41.57
N ASN A 396 -18.07 -8.86 -41.09
CA ASN A 396 -18.59 -9.50 -39.87
C ASN A 396 -17.57 -9.58 -38.72
N ASN A 397 -16.29 -9.24 -38.95
CA ASN A 397 -15.23 -9.41 -37.94
C ASN A 397 -14.93 -8.06 -37.26
N LEU A 398 -15.02 -8.02 -35.92
CA LEU A 398 -14.73 -6.83 -35.12
C LEU A 398 -13.43 -7.02 -34.33
N PHE A 399 -12.48 -6.10 -34.50
CA PHE A 399 -11.30 -6.01 -33.65
C PHE A 399 -11.68 -5.50 -32.26
N THR A 400 -11.07 -6.07 -31.21
CA THR A 400 -11.28 -5.67 -29.81
C THR A 400 -9.98 -5.71 -29.01
N GLY A 401 -9.81 -4.74 -28.11
CA GLY A 401 -8.64 -4.63 -27.23
C GLY A 401 -7.66 -3.56 -27.66
N SER A 402 -6.55 -3.37 -26.96
CA SER A 402 -5.50 -2.43 -27.37
C SER A 402 -4.35 -3.17 -28.03
N ILE A 403 -3.73 -2.60 -29.06
CA ILE A 403 -2.54 -3.15 -29.73
C ILE A 403 -1.30 -2.55 -29.08
N MET A 404 -0.34 -3.40 -28.69
CA MET A 404 1.01 -3.01 -28.30
C MET A 404 2.01 -3.68 -29.25
N ALA A 405 2.66 -2.87 -30.10
CA ALA A 405 3.59 -3.33 -31.12
C ALA A 405 4.89 -2.52 -31.07
N PRO A 406 5.85 -2.88 -30.18
CA PRO A 406 7.03 -2.06 -29.91
C PRO A 406 7.95 -1.88 -31.13
N ASN A 407 8.01 -2.86 -32.03
CA ASN A 407 8.98 -2.86 -33.12
C ASN A 407 8.33 -2.77 -34.52
N ALA A 408 7.02 -2.52 -34.59
CA ALA A 408 6.25 -2.53 -35.83
C ALA A 408 5.34 -1.33 -36.00
N SER A 409 5.25 -0.84 -37.22
CA SER A 409 4.29 0.19 -37.64
C SER A 409 2.90 -0.42 -37.81
N ILE A 410 1.86 0.27 -37.36
CA ILE A 410 0.48 -0.22 -37.41
C ILE A 410 -0.40 0.66 -38.30
N LYS A 411 -1.22 0.04 -39.13
CA LYS A 411 -2.25 0.69 -39.93
C LYS A 411 -3.62 0.24 -39.43
N VAL A 412 -4.47 1.18 -39.01
CA VAL A 412 -5.91 0.95 -38.79
C VAL A 412 -6.61 1.31 -40.11
N SER A 413 -6.94 0.30 -40.92
CA SER A 413 -7.47 0.55 -42.27
C SER A 413 -8.91 1.04 -42.26
N ASN A 414 -9.28 1.80 -43.30
CA ASN A 414 -10.68 2.08 -43.62
C ASN A 414 -11.22 0.98 -44.52
N VAL A 415 -12.19 0.23 -44.02
CA VAL A 415 -12.72 -0.97 -44.67
C VAL A 415 -14.24 -0.92 -44.86
N GLY A 416 -14.83 0.28 -44.68
CA GLY A 416 -16.25 0.56 -44.92
C GLY A 416 -17.02 0.98 -43.67
N SER A 417 -18.29 1.34 -43.84
CA SER A 417 -19.15 1.91 -42.78
C SER A 417 -19.61 0.91 -41.71
N SER A 418 -19.40 -0.39 -41.91
CA SER A 418 -19.92 -1.47 -41.05
C SER A 418 -18.84 -2.19 -40.22
N GLN A 419 -17.57 -1.77 -40.29
CA GLN A 419 -16.47 -2.38 -39.53
C GLN A 419 -15.94 -1.42 -38.46
N TYR A 420 -15.68 -1.98 -37.28
CA TYR A 420 -15.37 -1.22 -36.08
C TYR A 420 -14.09 -1.75 -35.42
N PHE A 421 -13.11 -0.87 -35.27
CA PHE A 421 -11.97 -1.06 -34.40
C PHE A 421 -12.33 -0.54 -33.00
N TYR A 422 -12.49 -1.45 -32.03
CA TYR A 422 -12.64 -1.11 -30.62
C TYR A 422 -11.30 -1.33 -29.92
N GLY A 423 -10.39 -0.37 -30.05
CA GLY A 423 -9.08 -0.45 -29.41
C GLY A 423 -8.30 0.85 -29.32
N ASN A 424 -7.15 0.77 -28.68
CA ASN A 424 -6.06 1.74 -28.84
C ASN A 424 -4.92 1.11 -29.65
N VAL A 425 -4.07 1.94 -30.26
CA VAL A 425 -2.86 1.49 -30.97
C VAL A 425 -1.63 2.12 -30.36
N ILE A 426 -0.71 1.29 -29.86
CA ILE A 426 0.55 1.70 -29.25
C ILE A 426 1.69 1.10 -30.07
N SER A 427 2.45 1.95 -30.75
CA SER A 427 3.57 1.54 -31.59
C SER A 427 4.86 2.26 -31.20
N GLY A 428 5.96 1.51 -31.12
CA GLY A 428 7.31 2.08 -31.07
C GLY A 428 7.83 2.56 -32.44
N LYS A 429 6.99 2.54 -33.48
CA LYS A 429 7.25 3.04 -34.83
C LYS A 429 6.10 3.94 -35.32
N ASN A 430 5.68 3.80 -36.56
CA ASN A 430 4.68 4.66 -37.20
C ASN A 430 3.27 4.11 -37.01
N VAL A 431 2.28 4.99 -36.95
CA VAL A 431 0.86 4.62 -36.96
C VAL A 431 0.16 5.33 -38.11
N LEU A 432 -0.70 4.61 -38.83
CA LEU A 432 -1.58 5.17 -39.86
C LEU A 432 -3.04 4.88 -39.46
N VAL A 433 -3.84 5.93 -39.29
CA VAL A 433 -5.27 5.82 -39.01
C VAL A 433 -6.04 6.25 -40.26
N GLU A 434 -6.72 5.31 -40.92
CA GLU A 434 -7.60 5.61 -42.07
C GLU A 434 -9.10 5.51 -41.70
N ASN A 435 -9.45 4.91 -40.56
CA ASN A 435 -10.84 4.68 -40.11
C ASN A 435 -11.38 5.85 -39.26
N ASN A 436 -12.71 5.97 -39.20
CA ASN A 436 -13.41 6.82 -38.24
C ASN A 436 -13.12 6.38 -36.80
N MET A 437 -12.85 7.33 -35.90
CA MET A 437 -12.73 7.08 -34.47
C MET A 437 -13.89 7.78 -33.76
N LEU A 438 -15.09 7.20 -33.86
CA LEU A 438 -16.30 7.71 -33.22
C LEU A 438 -16.18 7.67 -31.68
N PRO A 439 -16.90 8.53 -30.94
CA PRO A 439 -16.94 8.52 -29.47
C PRO A 439 -17.12 7.13 -28.85
N ALA A 440 -18.06 6.36 -29.42
CA ALA A 440 -18.40 5.00 -29.01
C ALA A 440 -17.20 4.06 -28.98
N ARG A 441 -16.32 4.21 -29.96
CA ARG A 441 -15.14 3.38 -30.15
C ARG A 441 -14.13 3.77 -29.09
N VAL A 442 -13.72 5.04 -29.11
CA VAL A 442 -12.68 5.65 -28.28
C VAL A 442 -12.92 5.48 -26.78
N MET A 443 -14.13 5.77 -26.30
CA MET A 443 -14.43 5.71 -24.86
C MET A 443 -14.55 4.29 -24.34
N ALA A 444 -15.20 3.40 -25.11
CA ALA A 444 -15.32 2.00 -24.71
C ALA A 444 -14.01 1.22 -24.85
N SER A 445 -13.10 1.69 -25.73
CA SER A 445 -11.88 0.97 -26.10
C SER A 445 -10.60 1.45 -25.46
N SER A 446 -10.64 2.56 -24.72
CA SER A 446 -9.47 3.01 -23.99
C SER A 446 -9.11 1.95 -22.96
N PHE A 447 -7.88 1.44 -23.01
CA PHE A 447 -7.46 0.37 -22.10
C PHE A 447 -7.57 0.87 -20.65
N ASP A 448 -8.34 0.15 -19.85
CA ASP A 448 -8.58 0.52 -18.46
C ASP A 448 -7.38 0.08 -17.60
N VAL A 449 -6.74 1.08 -16.99
CA VAL A 449 -5.58 0.90 -16.13
C VAL A 449 -5.91 1.16 -14.66
N ALA A 450 -7.15 1.54 -14.34
CA ALA A 450 -7.50 2.04 -13.01
C ALA A 450 -7.29 1.00 -11.91
N HIS A 451 -7.56 -0.27 -12.20
CA HIS A 451 -7.51 -1.36 -11.21
C HIS A 451 -6.27 -2.26 -11.31
N ILE A 452 -5.36 -1.99 -12.26
CA ILE A 452 -4.16 -2.81 -12.46
C ILE A 452 -2.97 -2.12 -11.80
N SER A 453 -2.32 -2.81 -10.85
CA SER A 453 -1.06 -2.38 -10.24
C SER A 453 0.09 -3.30 -10.60
N SER A 454 1.32 -2.80 -10.46
CA SER A 454 2.54 -3.60 -10.60
C SER A 454 2.55 -4.78 -9.63
N ASP A 455 2.06 -4.61 -8.41
CA ASP A 455 1.95 -5.69 -7.41
C ASP A 455 1.07 -6.86 -7.88
N VAL A 456 -0.04 -6.59 -8.59
CA VAL A 456 -0.93 -7.65 -9.08
C VAL A 456 -0.32 -8.32 -10.32
N ILE A 457 0.35 -7.56 -11.19
CA ILE A 457 1.09 -8.10 -12.34
C ILE A 457 2.26 -8.98 -11.87
N ASP A 458 3.00 -8.56 -10.85
CA ASP A 458 4.17 -9.27 -10.34
C ASP A 458 3.81 -10.63 -9.73
N GLN A 459 2.63 -10.76 -9.14
CA GLN A 459 2.12 -12.06 -8.70
C GLN A 459 1.99 -13.08 -9.85
N LEU A 460 1.88 -12.58 -11.09
CA LEU A 460 1.74 -13.39 -12.29
C LEU A 460 3.08 -13.67 -12.97
N ASP A 461 4.16 -12.97 -12.63
CA ASP A 461 5.47 -13.22 -13.25
C ASP A 461 5.98 -14.62 -12.86
N PRO A 462 6.06 -15.58 -13.81
CA PRO A 462 6.57 -16.91 -13.52
C PRO A 462 8.09 -16.93 -13.31
N ASN A 463 8.78 -15.83 -13.59
CA ASN A 463 10.22 -15.69 -13.41
C ASN A 463 10.58 -14.94 -12.12
N GLN A 464 9.62 -14.27 -11.46
CA GLN A 464 9.85 -13.75 -10.12
C GLN A 464 9.81 -14.85 -9.07
N VAL A 465 10.73 -14.75 -8.11
CA VAL A 465 10.64 -15.52 -6.87
C VAL A 465 9.41 -15.02 -6.13
N ARG A 466 8.40 -15.88 -5.97
CA ARG A 466 7.19 -15.54 -5.21
C ARG A 466 7.57 -15.42 -3.73
N VAL A 467 7.59 -14.20 -3.23
CA VAL A 467 8.02 -13.90 -1.86
C VAL A 467 6.80 -13.87 -0.94
N PRO A 468 6.69 -14.77 0.04
CA PRO A 468 5.66 -14.66 1.08
C PRO A 468 5.90 -13.39 1.91
N LYS A 469 4.84 -12.65 2.28
CA LYS A 469 4.96 -11.38 3.01
C LYS A 469 4.17 -11.41 4.31
N LEU A 470 4.77 -10.92 5.39
CA LEU A 470 4.03 -10.62 6.61
C LEU A 470 3.11 -9.43 6.33
N LYS A 471 1.79 -9.61 6.43
CA LYS A 471 0.79 -8.58 6.13
C LYS A 471 0.44 -7.77 7.37
N THR A 472 0.15 -8.45 8.48
CA THR A 472 -0.17 -7.80 9.76
C THR A 472 0.32 -8.60 10.94
N VAL A 473 0.70 -7.90 12.01
CA VAL A 473 0.92 -8.47 13.33
C VAL A 473 -0.02 -7.76 14.31
N THR A 474 -0.83 -8.53 15.03
CA THR A 474 -1.77 -8.02 16.02
C THR A 474 -1.42 -8.53 17.41
N ALA A 475 -1.22 -7.61 18.35
CA ALA A 475 -1.17 -7.90 19.77
C ALA A 475 -2.54 -7.62 20.39
N TYR A 476 -3.05 -8.57 21.19
CA TYR A 476 -4.36 -8.48 21.83
C TYR A 476 -4.41 -9.24 23.15
N GLN A 477 -5.41 -8.93 23.97
CA GLN A 477 -5.71 -9.60 25.23
C GLN A 477 -7.01 -10.39 25.10
N GLY A 478 -7.10 -11.60 25.68
CA GLY A 478 -8.31 -12.43 25.67
C GLY A 478 -8.35 -13.54 24.61
N ASP A 479 -9.54 -14.06 24.33
CA ASP A 479 -9.76 -15.21 23.41
C ASP A 479 -9.77 -14.84 21.92
N GLY A 480 -9.68 -13.55 21.59
CA GLY A 480 -9.53 -13.07 20.22
C GLY A 480 -10.80 -13.14 19.36
N THR A 481 -11.93 -13.57 19.93
CA THR A 481 -13.23 -13.71 19.27
C THR A 481 -14.29 -12.75 19.80
N SER A 482 -14.07 -12.17 20.98
CA SER A 482 -14.95 -11.20 21.63
C SER A 482 -14.67 -9.75 21.20
N ALA A 483 -15.70 -8.90 21.15
CA ALA A 483 -15.62 -7.47 20.81
C ALA A 483 -14.91 -6.60 21.88
N ASP A 484 -14.22 -7.22 22.83
CA ASP A 484 -13.43 -6.54 23.86
C ASP A 484 -12.13 -6.03 23.21
N THR A 485 -12.20 -4.83 22.64
CA THR A 485 -11.17 -4.19 21.82
C THR A 485 -10.14 -3.41 22.66
N THR A 486 -10.13 -3.58 23.98
CA THR A 486 -9.15 -2.93 24.85
C THR A 486 -7.73 -3.47 24.58
N GLY A 487 -6.81 -2.58 24.20
CA GLY A 487 -5.40 -2.91 23.98
C GLY A 487 -5.06 -3.57 22.64
N LYS A 488 -5.97 -3.60 21.65
CA LYS A 488 -5.66 -4.13 20.31
C LYS A 488 -4.72 -3.19 19.55
N THR A 489 -3.58 -3.71 19.14
CA THR A 489 -2.63 -3.02 18.27
C THR A 489 -2.40 -3.85 17.02
N THR A 490 -2.45 -3.24 15.84
CA THR A 490 -2.10 -3.89 14.57
C THR A 490 -0.98 -3.13 13.88
N ALA A 491 0.17 -3.77 13.70
CA ALA A 491 1.25 -3.27 12.86
C ALA A 491 1.07 -3.73 11.40
N GLY A 492 1.25 -2.81 10.45
CA GLY A 492 1.35 -3.14 9.03
C GLY A 492 2.68 -3.85 8.78
N GLY A 493 2.64 -5.06 8.25
CA GLY A 493 3.86 -5.82 7.97
C GLY A 493 4.71 -5.14 6.89
N GLY A 494 6.03 -5.21 7.03
CA GLY A 494 6.99 -4.52 6.16
C GLY A 494 7.44 -3.13 6.64
N THR A 495 6.93 -2.63 7.77
CA THR A 495 7.43 -1.39 8.39
C THR A 495 8.62 -1.68 9.32
N ALA A 496 9.70 -0.91 9.19
CA ALA A 496 10.97 -1.14 9.89
C ALA A 496 10.85 -1.06 11.42
N THR A 497 9.87 -0.32 11.95
CA THR A 497 9.57 -0.25 13.39
C THR A 497 8.14 0.28 13.60
N ASP A 498 7.22 -0.51 14.14
CA ASP A 498 5.94 -0.01 14.66
C ASP A 498 5.98 -0.12 16.20
N THR A 499 6.15 1.03 16.86
CA THR A 499 6.26 1.09 18.33
C THR A 499 4.88 1.28 18.91
N ARG A 500 4.33 0.24 19.53
CA ARG A 500 2.95 0.28 20.05
C ARG A 500 2.89 -0.26 21.47
N THR A 501 2.72 0.63 22.42
CA THR A 501 2.55 0.30 23.84
C THR A 501 1.17 -0.33 24.07
N VAL A 502 1.12 -1.55 24.63
CA VAL A 502 -0.13 -2.24 24.98
C VAL A 502 -0.20 -2.44 26.49
N THR A 503 -0.91 -1.54 27.19
CA THR A 503 -1.24 -1.72 28.61
C THR A 503 -2.08 -2.99 28.79
N ALA A 504 -1.54 -3.98 29.50
CA ALA A 504 -2.17 -5.29 29.64
C ALA A 504 -2.53 -5.65 31.07
N THR A 505 -3.81 -5.95 31.30
CA THR A 505 -4.36 -6.50 32.55
C THR A 505 -4.60 -8.01 32.45
N LYS A 506 -4.36 -8.60 31.27
CA LYS A 506 -4.46 -10.04 30.97
C LYS A 506 -3.26 -10.48 30.11
N PRO A 507 -2.97 -11.80 29.99
CA PRO A 507 -1.89 -12.28 29.13
C PRO A 507 -2.04 -11.78 27.69
N LEU A 508 -0.96 -11.21 27.15
CA LEU A 508 -0.91 -10.71 25.78
C LEU A 508 -0.63 -11.86 24.81
N LYS A 509 -1.41 -11.92 23.72
CA LYS A 509 -1.26 -12.88 22.63
C LYS A 509 -0.88 -12.20 21.32
N LEU A 510 -0.21 -12.94 20.45
CA LEU A 510 0.15 -12.49 19.11
C LEU A 510 -0.59 -13.29 18.03
N LYS A 511 -1.15 -12.55 17.07
CA LYS A 511 -1.75 -13.09 15.85
C LYS A 511 -1.06 -12.47 14.65
N THR A 512 -0.76 -13.26 13.65
CA THR A 512 -0.08 -12.83 12.43
C THR A 512 -0.90 -13.21 11.21
N THR A 513 -0.84 -12.39 10.17
CA THR A 513 -1.40 -12.71 8.86
C THR A 513 -0.29 -12.63 7.84
N VAL A 514 -0.16 -13.67 7.03
CA VAL A 514 0.85 -13.80 5.98
C VAL A 514 0.14 -13.82 4.63
N THR A 515 0.58 -12.99 3.69
CA THR A 515 0.26 -13.14 2.28
C THR A 515 1.15 -14.23 1.70
N THR A 516 0.56 -15.32 1.22
CA THR A 516 1.32 -16.53 0.84
C THR A 516 2.04 -16.34 -0.48
N ASN A 517 1.45 -15.58 -1.40
CA ASN A 517 1.84 -15.49 -2.81
C ASN A 517 2.04 -16.87 -3.45
N LYS A 518 1.30 -17.90 -3.02
CA LYS A 518 1.45 -19.28 -3.50
C LYS A 518 2.88 -19.83 -3.39
N ALA A 519 3.66 -19.34 -2.45
CA ALA A 519 4.99 -19.84 -2.09
C ALA A 519 4.93 -20.59 -0.76
N ASP A 520 5.72 -21.64 -0.62
CA ASP A 520 5.90 -22.34 0.66
C ASP A 520 6.80 -21.48 1.57
N TYR A 521 6.42 -21.32 2.84
CA TYR A 521 7.07 -20.36 3.75
C TYR A 521 7.18 -20.84 5.19
N GLN A 522 8.03 -20.15 5.94
CA GLN A 522 8.19 -20.29 7.38
C GLN A 522 8.17 -18.91 8.04
N LEU A 523 7.62 -18.85 9.26
CA LEU A 523 7.61 -17.65 10.08
C LEU A 523 8.66 -17.82 11.18
N PHE A 524 9.52 -16.82 11.34
CA PHE A 524 10.52 -16.78 12.40
C PHE A 524 10.26 -15.60 13.32
N TYR A 525 10.60 -15.78 14.59
CA TYR A 525 10.57 -14.72 15.58
C TYR A 525 11.88 -14.62 16.36
N GLN A 526 12.16 -13.44 16.88
CA GLN A 526 13.28 -13.15 17.77
C GLN A 526 12.79 -12.21 18.87
N LEU A 527 13.12 -12.52 20.12
CA LEU A 527 12.74 -11.72 21.28
C LEU A 527 13.93 -10.93 21.82
N ASN A 528 13.73 -9.65 22.11
CA ASN A 528 14.66 -8.77 22.81
C ASN A 528 16.07 -8.74 22.21
N ASP A 529 16.15 -8.87 20.88
CA ASP A 529 17.41 -8.96 20.13
C ASP A 529 18.33 -10.09 20.61
N SER A 530 17.74 -11.22 21.04
CA SER A 530 18.50 -12.45 21.33
C SER A 530 19.36 -12.87 20.15
N SER A 531 20.50 -13.52 20.37
CA SER A 531 21.39 -13.93 19.27
C SER A 531 20.80 -15.01 18.35
N THR A 532 19.65 -15.60 18.71
CA THR A 532 19.05 -16.74 18.02
C THR A 532 17.61 -16.44 17.60
N TRP A 533 17.32 -16.64 16.32
CA TRP A 533 15.94 -16.72 15.83
C TRP A 533 15.30 -18.05 16.23
N GLN A 534 13.97 -18.09 16.22
CA GLN A 534 13.17 -19.26 16.53
C GLN A 534 12.09 -19.44 15.45
N ALA A 535 11.86 -20.67 15.01
CA ALA A 535 10.74 -20.97 14.13
C ALA A 535 9.43 -20.85 14.90
N ALA A 536 8.45 -20.14 14.36
CA ALA A 536 7.13 -20.07 14.92
C ALA A 536 6.38 -21.40 14.66
N PRO A 537 5.71 -21.98 15.67
CA PRO A 537 4.88 -23.15 15.46
C PRO A 537 3.64 -22.75 14.63
N LEU A 538 3.65 -23.08 13.34
CA LEU A 538 2.50 -22.89 12.46
C LEU A 538 1.61 -24.13 12.58
N ALA A 539 0.40 -23.98 13.14
CA ALA A 539 -0.58 -25.06 13.14
C ALA A 539 -0.96 -25.44 11.70
N SER A 540 -0.92 -26.74 11.37
CA SER A 540 -1.14 -27.27 10.01
C SER A 540 -2.46 -26.86 9.39
N ASP A 541 -3.51 -26.73 10.21
CA ASP A 541 -4.88 -26.58 9.73
C ASP A 541 -5.17 -25.18 9.17
N ASN A 542 -4.30 -24.20 9.46
CA ASN A 542 -4.38 -22.83 8.94
C ASN A 542 -3.28 -22.54 7.89
N TYR A 543 -2.52 -23.56 7.50
CA TYR A 543 -1.43 -23.45 6.53
C TYR A 543 -1.88 -23.98 5.17
N ASP A 544 -2.27 -23.09 4.27
CA ASP A 544 -2.62 -23.43 2.89
C ASP A 544 -1.96 -22.42 1.92
N ILE A 545 -1.00 -22.87 1.12
CA ILE A 545 -0.31 -22.00 0.15
C ILE A 545 -1.23 -21.59 -1.01
N THR A 546 -2.37 -22.26 -1.21
CA THR A 546 -3.30 -21.92 -2.29
C THR A 546 -4.17 -20.70 -1.96
N GLN A 547 -4.32 -20.35 -0.67
CA GLN A 547 -5.01 -19.15 -0.21
C GLN A 547 -4.17 -17.90 -0.41
N THR A 548 -4.81 -16.76 -0.69
CA THR A 548 -4.11 -15.46 -0.78
C THR A 548 -3.45 -15.08 0.55
N THR A 549 -4.09 -15.40 1.68
CA THR A 549 -3.55 -15.14 3.02
C THR A 549 -3.84 -16.26 4.00
N ASN A 550 -2.88 -16.53 4.89
CA ASN A 550 -3.08 -17.39 6.06
C ASN A 550 -2.93 -16.58 7.35
N THR A 551 -3.58 -17.04 8.42
CA THR A 551 -3.56 -16.35 9.71
C THR A 551 -3.21 -17.33 10.83
N PHE A 552 -2.25 -16.95 11.67
CA PHE A 552 -1.68 -17.81 12.71
C PHE A 552 -1.72 -17.13 14.07
N GLU A 553 -2.07 -17.87 15.11
CA GLU A 553 -1.92 -17.45 16.51
C GLU A 553 -0.59 -18.02 17.03
N LEU A 554 0.31 -17.15 17.48
CA LEU A 554 1.63 -17.54 17.99
C LEU A 554 1.61 -17.89 19.48
N GLY A 555 0.46 -17.75 20.13
CA GLY A 555 0.30 -17.94 21.57
C GLY A 555 0.57 -16.68 22.38
N ALA A 556 0.78 -16.86 23.69
CA ALA A 556 1.04 -15.75 24.60
C ALA A 556 2.51 -15.31 24.54
N VAL A 557 2.77 -14.00 24.59
CA VAL A 557 4.13 -13.44 24.50
C VAL A 557 5.04 -13.95 25.61
N LYS A 558 4.49 -14.19 26.80
CA LYS A 558 5.22 -14.74 27.96
C LYS A 558 5.72 -16.17 27.75
N ASP A 559 5.11 -16.92 26.83
CA ASP A 559 5.44 -18.33 26.57
C ASP A 559 6.49 -18.46 25.44
N LEU A 560 6.87 -17.35 24.81
CA LEU A 560 7.89 -17.33 23.76
C LEU A 560 9.30 -17.38 24.36
N THR A 561 10.20 -18.11 23.70
CA THR A 561 11.59 -18.27 24.16
C THR A 561 12.35 -16.94 24.11
N GLY A 562 13.04 -16.58 25.20
CA GLY A 562 13.78 -15.30 25.32
C GLY A 562 12.97 -14.14 25.89
N PHE A 563 11.78 -14.41 26.42
CA PHE A 563 10.97 -13.44 27.16
C PHE A 563 11.73 -12.93 28.39
N LYS A 564 11.79 -11.60 28.55
CA LYS A 564 12.38 -10.97 29.72
C LYS A 564 11.32 -10.83 30.80
N SER A 565 11.49 -11.54 31.92
CA SER A 565 10.64 -11.46 33.12
C SER A 565 10.89 -10.20 33.95
N ALA A 566 12.06 -9.58 33.82
CA ALA A 566 12.48 -8.45 34.65
C ALA A 566 11.54 -7.23 34.51
N LEU A 567 11.20 -6.65 35.67
CA LEU A 567 10.40 -5.44 35.80
C LEU A 567 11.29 -4.20 35.89
N ALA A 568 10.82 -3.09 35.36
CA ALA A 568 11.41 -1.78 35.53
C ALA A 568 10.45 -0.86 36.29
N ALA A 569 11.00 -0.09 37.22
CA ALA A 569 10.31 0.98 37.93
C ALA A 569 11.22 2.22 38.01
N THR A 570 10.63 3.38 38.22
CA THR A 570 11.37 4.64 38.37
C THR A 570 12.08 4.71 39.72
N ASP A 571 11.47 4.12 40.76
CA ASP A 571 11.95 4.07 42.14
C ASP A 571 11.73 2.64 42.70
N ASP A 572 12.30 2.30 43.85
CA ASP A 572 12.13 1.03 44.58
C ASP A 572 11.18 1.15 45.79
N GLN A 573 10.72 2.37 46.06
CA GLN A 573 9.78 2.70 47.12
C GLN A 573 8.90 3.88 46.72
N VAL A 574 7.69 3.92 47.29
CA VAL A 574 6.79 5.07 47.23
C VAL A 574 6.48 5.47 48.66
N THR A 575 7.07 6.60 49.09
CA THR A 575 6.77 7.23 50.37
C THR A 575 5.68 8.27 50.16
N GLU A 576 4.71 8.31 51.07
CA GLU A 576 3.72 9.38 51.07
C GLU A 576 4.40 10.77 51.19
N SER A 577 4.00 11.69 50.31
CA SER A 577 4.53 13.06 50.32
C SER A 577 4.23 13.78 51.64
N SER A 578 5.22 14.48 52.20
CA SER A 578 5.09 15.32 53.39
C SER A 578 4.18 16.55 53.20
N ALA A 579 3.74 16.82 51.97
CA ALA A 579 2.96 17.99 51.59
C ALA A 579 1.43 17.77 51.55
N VAL A 580 0.94 16.60 51.96
CA VAL A 580 -0.51 16.35 52.01
C VAL A 580 -1.08 17.11 53.20
N ASP A 581 -1.82 18.19 52.95
CA ASP A 581 -2.56 18.92 53.97
C ASP A 581 -3.83 18.14 54.37
N PRO A 582 -3.84 17.46 55.53
CA PRO A 582 -5.01 16.69 55.97
C PRO A 582 -6.20 17.60 56.31
N THR A 583 -5.98 18.90 56.51
CA THR A 583 -7.03 19.86 56.88
C THR A 583 -7.94 20.20 55.68
N ALA A 584 -7.44 20.04 54.44
CA ALA A 584 -8.19 20.27 53.21
C ALA A 584 -9.06 19.06 52.78
N HIS A 585 -8.83 17.87 53.35
CA HIS A 585 -9.38 16.61 52.85
C HIS A 585 -10.12 15.76 53.90
N ALA A 586 -10.61 16.37 54.98
CA ALA A 586 -11.27 15.70 56.12
C ALA A 586 -12.47 14.79 55.76
N THR A 587 -13.05 14.93 54.56
CA THR A 587 -14.16 14.11 54.04
C THR A 587 -13.73 12.89 53.23
N GLN A 588 -12.48 12.80 52.76
CA GLN A 588 -11.93 11.59 52.14
C GLN A 588 -11.32 10.69 53.21
N LEU A 589 -11.91 9.51 53.43
CA LEU A 589 -11.49 8.56 54.46
C LEU A 589 -10.22 7.76 54.09
N THR A 590 -9.94 7.62 52.79
CA THR A 590 -8.80 6.84 52.29
C THR A 590 -8.06 7.60 51.20
N LYS A 591 -6.77 7.27 51.05
CA LYS A 591 -5.86 7.75 49.99
C LYS A 591 -5.08 6.55 49.44
N ALA A 592 -4.42 6.73 48.30
CA ALA A 592 -3.63 5.67 47.68
C ALA A 592 -2.19 6.10 47.43
N ILE A 593 -1.25 5.25 47.85
CA ILE A 593 0.15 5.29 47.41
C ILE A 593 0.36 4.14 46.43
N TYR A 594 1.00 4.41 45.28
CA TYR A 594 1.18 3.39 44.25
C TYR A 594 2.43 3.63 43.40
N ALA A 595 2.98 2.54 42.91
CA ALA A 595 3.98 2.50 41.85
C ALA A 595 3.41 1.79 40.62
N THR A 596 3.70 2.32 39.43
CA THR A 596 3.44 1.60 38.18
C THR A 596 4.71 0.87 37.78
N LEU A 597 4.68 -0.46 37.78
CA LEU A 597 5.78 -1.27 37.27
C LEU A 597 5.48 -1.66 35.83
N ALA A 598 6.52 -1.71 35.01
CA ALA A 598 6.41 -2.04 33.60
C ALA A 598 7.40 -3.13 33.20
N GLN A 599 6.96 -4.01 32.31
CA GLN A 599 7.79 -5.01 31.66
C GLN A 599 7.80 -4.72 30.17
N THR A 600 8.99 -4.59 29.59
CA THR A 600 9.16 -4.28 28.17
C THR A 600 9.80 -5.44 27.45
N ASN A 601 9.13 -5.93 26.40
CA ASN A 601 9.65 -6.94 25.49
C ASN A 601 9.59 -6.42 24.04
N GLN A 602 10.52 -6.86 23.20
CA GLN A 602 10.55 -6.53 21.78
C GLN A 602 10.47 -7.82 20.96
N VAL A 603 9.43 -7.96 20.14
CA VAL A 603 9.24 -9.10 19.26
C VAL A 603 9.59 -8.67 17.84
N LYS A 604 10.57 -9.32 17.24
CA LYS A 604 10.87 -9.21 15.81
C LYS A 604 10.27 -10.42 15.10
N LEU A 605 9.59 -10.20 13.99
CA LEU A 605 9.01 -11.25 13.15
C LEU A 605 9.45 -11.09 11.71
N VAL A 606 9.65 -12.22 11.04
CA VAL A 606 9.95 -12.25 9.61
C VAL A 606 9.36 -13.49 8.97
N VAL A 607 8.83 -13.33 7.76
CA VAL A 607 8.36 -14.45 6.93
C VAL A 607 9.41 -14.67 5.85
N LEU A 608 9.88 -15.91 5.75
CA LEU A 608 10.89 -16.36 4.79
C LEU A 608 10.33 -17.50 3.94
N PRO A 609 10.85 -17.73 2.72
CA PRO A 609 10.55 -18.94 1.97
C PRO A 609 10.99 -20.16 2.79
N LYS A 610 10.34 -21.30 2.59
CA LYS A 610 10.69 -22.51 3.34
C LYS A 610 12.08 -23.03 3.01
N THR A 611 12.50 -22.85 1.75
CA THR A 611 13.79 -23.31 1.23
C THR A 611 14.59 -22.16 0.63
N MET A 612 15.91 -22.26 0.72
CA MET A 612 16.86 -21.43 -0.01
C MET A 612 16.81 -21.73 -1.52
N THR A 613 17.48 -20.90 -2.32
CA THR A 613 17.55 -21.05 -3.79
C THR A 613 18.19 -22.36 -4.24
N ASN A 614 19.05 -22.96 -3.41
CA ASN A 614 19.69 -24.26 -3.68
C ASN A 614 18.80 -25.46 -3.30
N GLY A 615 17.61 -25.23 -2.71
CA GLY A 615 16.66 -26.25 -2.30
C GLY A 615 16.74 -26.68 -0.83
N ASP A 616 17.75 -26.22 -0.08
CA ASP A 616 17.88 -26.55 1.35
C ASP A 616 16.85 -25.80 2.19
N GLN A 617 16.34 -26.43 3.26
CA GLN A 617 15.40 -25.77 4.19
C GLN A 617 16.10 -24.60 4.92
N ILE A 618 15.41 -23.47 5.06
CA ILE A 618 15.90 -22.38 5.91
C ILE A 618 15.63 -22.76 7.35
N GLU A 619 16.70 -22.89 8.15
CA GLU A 619 16.63 -23.14 9.58
C GLU A 619 16.79 -21.85 10.39
N ALA A 620 16.42 -21.90 11.67
CA ALA A 620 16.50 -20.74 12.56
C ALA A 620 17.93 -20.19 12.71
N SER A 621 18.97 -21.03 12.56
CA SER A 621 20.37 -20.61 12.55
C SER A 621 20.74 -19.74 11.36
N ASP A 622 20.04 -19.88 10.24
CA ASP A 622 20.42 -19.27 8.97
C ASP A 622 19.79 -17.89 8.79
N VAL A 623 18.71 -17.60 9.52
CA VAL A 623 17.89 -16.39 9.38
C VAL A 623 18.74 -15.12 9.46
N ALA A 624 19.66 -15.03 10.43
CA ALA A 624 20.47 -13.84 10.62
C ALA A 624 21.37 -13.56 9.41
N ASP A 625 21.98 -14.60 8.83
CA ASP A 625 22.84 -14.47 7.65
C ASP A 625 22.03 -14.26 6.38
N PHE A 626 20.88 -14.94 6.25
CA PHE A 626 19.96 -14.76 5.14
C PHE A 626 19.44 -13.32 5.04
N LEU A 627 19.13 -12.70 6.17
CA LEU A 627 18.64 -11.32 6.21
C LEU A 627 19.72 -10.28 5.91
N LYS A 628 21.00 -10.55 6.17
CA LYS A 628 22.09 -9.60 5.81
C LYS A 628 22.10 -9.28 4.32
N THR A 629 21.77 -10.26 3.48
CA THR A 629 21.76 -10.10 2.01
C THR A 629 20.38 -9.82 1.44
N ASN A 630 19.30 -10.15 2.16
CA ASN A 630 17.92 -10.10 1.63
C ASN A 630 16.95 -9.23 2.45
N ALA A 631 17.44 -8.33 3.31
CA ALA A 631 16.59 -7.51 4.20
C ALA A 631 15.53 -6.65 3.48
N THR A 632 15.80 -6.21 2.25
CA THR A 632 14.85 -5.43 1.43
C THR A 632 13.70 -6.29 0.92
N THR A 633 13.98 -7.55 0.57
CA THR A 633 13.00 -8.51 0.07
C THR A 633 12.17 -9.12 1.21
N TYR A 634 12.80 -9.37 2.36
CA TYR A 634 12.18 -9.99 3.53
C TYR A 634 12.30 -9.07 4.76
N PRO A 635 11.53 -7.97 4.80
CA PRO A 635 11.61 -7.01 5.88
C PRO A 635 11.18 -7.62 7.21
N THR A 636 11.95 -7.33 8.27
CA THR A 636 11.60 -7.70 9.64
C THR A 636 10.61 -6.69 10.22
N THR A 637 9.51 -7.15 10.81
CA THR A 637 8.59 -6.31 11.57
C THR A 637 8.95 -6.37 13.05
N THR A 638 9.19 -5.21 13.65
CA THR A 638 9.52 -5.07 15.08
C THR A 638 8.31 -4.54 15.83
N LEU A 639 7.87 -5.25 16.86
CA LEU A 639 6.81 -4.85 17.79
C LEU A 639 7.40 -4.70 19.20
N LYS A 640 7.32 -3.50 19.76
CA LYS A 640 7.63 -3.26 21.18
C LYS A 640 6.38 -3.45 22.02
N VAL A 641 6.38 -4.46 22.87
CA VAL A 641 5.31 -4.76 23.82
C VAL A 641 5.70 -4.23 25.19
N VAL A 642 4.82 -3.45 25.83
CA VAL A 642 5.02 -2.94 27.20
C VAL A 642 3.81 -3.30 28.03
N THR A 643 3.94 -4.26 28.95
CA THR A 643 2.89 -4.60 29.91
C THR A 643 3.09 -3.76 31.18
N THR A 644 2.02 -3.19 31.73
CA THR A 644 2.07 -2.34 32.93
C THR A 644 1.07 -2.83 33.96
N GLY A 645 1.41 -2.67 35.24
CA GLY A 645 0.59 -3.05 36.38
C GLY A 645 1.01 -2.27 37.62
N GLN A 646 0.20 -2.27 38.67
CA GLN A 646 0.42 -1.45 39.85
C GLN A 646 0.73 -2.29 41.09
N VAL A 647 1.62 -1.75 41.91
CA VAL A 647 1.68 -2.06 43.34
C VAL A 647 1.08 -0.86 44.05
N LYS A 648 0.00 -1.08 44.80
CA LYS A 648 -0.80 0.01 45.39
C LYS A 648 -1.24 -0.35 46.80
N ALA A 649 -1.09 0.59 47.73
CA ALA A 649 -1.70 0.54 49.05
C ALA A 649 -2.78 1.62 49.15
N THR A 650 -4.01 1.19 49.42
CA THR A 650 -5.11 2.07 49.81
C THR A 650 -5.12 2.14 51.33
N ILE A 651 -4.75 3.30 51.85
CA ILE A 651 -4.46 3.56 53.26
C ILE A 651 -5.44 4.60 53.81
N PRO A 652 -5.64 4.65 55.13
CA PRO A 652 -6.43 5.72 55.76
C PRO A 652 -5.81 7.08 55.47
N ASN A 653 -6.65 8.04 55.09
CA ASN A 653 -6.21 9.42 54.91
C ASN A 653 -5.86 10.06 56.26
N VAL A 654 -6.70 9.78 57.27
CA VAL A 654 -6.57 10.16 58.68
C VAL A 654 -6.92 8.96 59.55
N PHE A 655 -6.16 8.69 60.61
CA PHE A 655 -6.49 7.65 61.58
C PHE A 655 -7.19 8.26 62.81
N LYS A 656 -8.53 8.25 62.81
CA LYS A 656 -9.33 8.80 63.92
C LYS A 656 -9.51 7.79 65.03
N LEU A 657 -9.43 8.29 66.27
CA LEU A 657 -9.70 7.54 67.48
C LEU A 657 -11.00 8.03 68.10
N ASN A 658 -11.86 7.10 68.48
CA ASN A 658 -13.12 7.37 69.16
C ASN A 658 -13.00 6.98 70.64
N GLU A 659 -13.70 7.71 71.50
CA GLU A 659 -13.74 7.38 72.92
C GLU A 659 -14.36 6.00 73.12
N VAL A 660 -13.77 5.20 74.02
CA VAL A 660 -14.30 3.89 74.43
C VAL A 660 -14.67 3.89 75.90
N THR A 661 -15.65 3.05 76.25
CA THR A 661 -16.17 2.89 77.63
C THR A 661 -15.39 1.89 78.47
N ASP A 662 -14.27 1.37 77.96
CA ASP A 662 -13.39 0.44 78.66
C ASP A 662 -12.61 1.16 79.79
N GLN A 663 -12.33 0.46 80.89
CA GLN A 663 -11.52 1.00 81.99
C GLN A 663 -10.01 0.95 81.69
N ALA A 664 -9.56 0.06 80.80
CA ALA A 664 -8.16 -0.08 80.43
C ALA A 664 -7.74 0.83 79.25
N LEU A 665 -8.69 1.35 78.47
CA LEU A 665 -8.45 2.14 77.25
C LEU A 665 -9.29 3.42 77.27
N ILE A 666 -8.72 4.55 76.81
CA ILE A 666 -9.48 5.81 76.69
C ILE A 666 -10.04 5.97 75.28
N TYR A 667 -9.23 5.64 74.28
CA TYR A 667 -9.54 5.84 72.86
C TYR A 667 -9.14 4.64 72.02
N SER A 668 -9.96 4.31 71.01
CA SER A 668 -9.68 3.24 70.04
C SER A 668 -10.18 3.62 68.65
N GLY A 669 -9.44 3.22 67.62
CA GLY A 669 -9.84 3.35 66.23
C GLY A 669 -9.39 2.14 65.43
N GLN A 670 -10.19 1.72 64.46
CA GLN A 670 -9.88 0.61 63.57
C GLN A 670 -10.10 1.03 62.12
N GLN A 671 -9.14 0.71 61.26
CA GLN A 671 -9.18 1.01 59.84
C GLN A 671 -8.69 -0.20 59.03
N THR A 672 -9.11 -0.26 57.77
CA THR A 672 -8.66 -1.29 56.83
C THR A 672 -7.70 -0.66 55.82
N VAL A 673 -6.56 -1.31 55.63
CA VAL A 673 -5.61 -1.05 54.55
C VAL A 673 -5.74 -2.16 53.51
N THR A 674 -5.84 -1.80 52.24
CA THR A 674 -5.89 -2.77 51.14
C THR A 674 -4.65 -2.63 50.28
N LEU A 675 -3.88 -3.70 50.14
CA LEU A 675 -2.74 -3.81 49.25
C LEU A 675 -3.15 -4.57 48.00
N THR A 676 -2.90 -4.01 46.81
CA THR A 676 -3.05 -4.68 45.52
C THR A 676 -1.69 -4.77 44.84
N ASN A 677 -1.38 -5.94 44.29
CA ASN A 677 -0.09 -6.23 43.66
C ASN A 677 -0.30 -7.03 42.37
N ASP A 678 -0.39 -6.31 41.25
CA ASP A 678 -0.65 -6.90 39.93
C ASP A 678 0.50 -7.80 39.45
N TRP A 679 1.72 -7.54 39.93
CA TRP A 679 2.95 -8.22 39.52
C TRP A 679 3.40 -9.34 40.45
N GLN A 680 2.74 -9.49 41.61
CA GLN A 680 3.09 -10.47 42.65
C GLN A 680 4.54 -10.37 43.13
N VAL A 681 5.16 -9.19 43.00
CA VAL A 681 6.52 -8.93 43.50
C VAL A 681 6.55 -8.91 45.04
N PRO A 682 7.68 -9.19 45.69
CA PRO A 682 7.82 -8.98 47.13
C PRO A 682 7.51 -7.52 47.51
N VAL A 683 6.58 -7.32 48.46
CA VAL A 683 6.18 -5.98 48.94
C VAL A 683 6.31 -5.89 50.44
N SER A 684 6.68 -4.71 50.95
CA SER A 684 6.55 -4.36 52.36
C SER A 684 5.76 -3.07 52.52
N LEU A 685 5.02 -2.96 53.62
CA LEU A 685 4.31 -1.74 53.98
C LEU A 685 4.75 -1.32 55.36
N SER A 686 5.34 -0.14 55.44
CA SER A 686 5.90 0.41 56.66
C SER A 686 5.10 1.64 57.08
N LEU A 687 5.04 1.83 58.40
CA LEU A 687 4.32 2.90 59.05
C LEU A 687 5.27 3.68 59.93
N GLN A 688 5.22 5.00 59.82
CA GLN A 688 5.95 5.90 60.70
C GLN A 688 5.06 7.04 61.17
N ALA A 689 5.45 7.67 62.27
CA ALA A 689 4.85 8.94 62.69
C ALA A 689 5.13 10.03 61.66
N ASP A 690 4.14 10.90 61.43
CA ASP A 690 4.38 12.16 60.73
C ASP A 690 4.49 13.32 61.73
N ALA A 691 5.71 13.83 61.93
CA ALA A 691 5.96 14.93 62.87
C ALA A 691 5.45 16.29 62.37
N ASP A 692 5.12 16.42 61.08
CA ASP A 692 4.73 17.68 60.44
C ASP A 692 3.23 18.02 60.66
N LEU A 693 2.45 17.09 61.22
CA LEU A 693 0.99 17.13 61.25
C LEU A 693 0.46 17.45 62.66
N ASN A 694 0.78 18.66 63.13
CA ASN A 694 0.45 19.17 64.48
C ASN A 694 -0.80 20.07 64.55
N GLN A 695 -1.67 20.03 63.53
CA GLN A 695 -2.86 20.90 63.45
C GLN A 695 -4.16 20.14 63.68
N THR A 696 -5.16 20.82 64.24
CA THR A 696 -6.54 20.32 64.37
C THR A 696 -7.17 20.17 63.00
N LEU A 697 -7.84 19.04 62.75
CA LEU A 697 -8.52 18.79 61.48
C LEU A 697 -9.80 19.62 61.35
N ALA A 698 -10.29 19.79 60.12
CA ALA A 698 -11.48 20.60 59.83
C ALA A 698 -12.78 20.09 60.51
N ASP A 699 -12.81 18.82 60.93
CA ASP A 699 -13.91 18.21 61.69
C ASP A 699 -13.74 18.32 63.22
N GLY A 700 -12.71 19.01 63.69
CA GLY A 700 -12.43 19.24 65.11
C GLY A 700 -11.58 18.15 65.78
N ALA A 701 -11.12 17.13 65.06
CA ALA A 701 -10.25 16.11 65.65
C ALA A 701 -8.85 16.68 65.98
N LEU A 702 -8.41 16.47 67.22
CA LEU A 702 -7.15 16.98 67.76
C LEU A 702 -5.99 16.00 67.47
N PRO A 703 -4.79 16.48 67.09
CA PRO A 703 -3.61 15.60 66.97
C PRO A 703 -3.24 15.00 68.34
N VAL A 704 -2.92 13.71 68.37
CA VAL A 704 -2.31 13.09 69.55
C VAL A 704 -0.88 13.63 69.69
N ALA A 705 -0.66 14.51 70.67
CA ALA A 705 0.61 15.22 70.86
C ALA A 705 1.60 14.50 71.80
N ASP A 706 1.20 13.40 72.44
CA ASP A 706 2.03 12.60 73.36
C ASP A 706 2.27 11.20 72.79
N ASN A 707 3.54 10.85 72.63
CA ASN A 707 4.03 9.71 71.86
C ASN A 707 4.26 8.44 72.69
N SER A 708 4.12 8.50 74.01
CA SER A 708 4.52 7.41 74.92
C SER A 708 3.39 6.42 75.26
N ILE A 709 2.22 6.59 74.64
CA ILE A 709 0.92 6.07 75.13
C ILE A 709 0.10 5.29 74.10
N MET A 710 0.61 5.13 72.87
CA MET A 710 -0.11 4.48 71.76
C MET A 710 0.36 3.04 71.54
N THR A 711 -0.60 2.14 71.56
CA THR A 711 -0.41 0.74 71.15
C THR A 711 -1.16 0.51 69.85
N TYR A 712 -0.53 -0.16 68.90
CA TYR A 712 -1.22 -0.57 67.68
C TYR A 712 -1.20 -2.09 67.55
N GLN A 713 -2.30 -2.59 67.03
CA GLN A 713 -2.49 -3.99 66.70
C GLN A 713 -2.81 -4.05 65.23
N TYR A 714 -2.19 -4.98 64.52
CA TYR A 714 -2.54 -5.23 63.15
C TYR A 714 -2.78 -6.72 62.93
N GLN A 715 -3.75 -7.01 62.07
CA GLN A 715 -4.14 -8.37 61.72
C GLN A 715 -4.04 -8.57 60.21
N ILE A 716 -3.36 -9.64 59.81
CA ILE A 716 -3.24 -10.12 58.43
C ILE A 716 -3.78 -11.55 58.41
N GLY A 717 -4.88 -11.78 57.71
CA GLY A 717 -5.60 -13.06 57.78
C GLY A 717 -5.98 -13.40 59.22
N ASP A 718 -5.59 -14.58 59.71
CA ASP A 718 -5.87 -15.03 61.08
C ASP A 718 -4.77 -14.66 62.09
N THR A 719 -3.70 -14.00 61.66
CA THR A 719 -2.56 -13.66 62.52
C THR A 719 -2.69 -12.22 63.02
N ALA A 720 -2.88 -12.05 64.33
CA ALA A 720 -2.86 -10.75 64.99
C ALA A 720 -1.49 -10.52 65.66
N THR A 721 -0.88 -9.35 65.38
CA THR A 721 0.37 -8.92 66.01
C THR A 721 0.12 -7.61 66.76
N SER A 722 0.57 -7.54 68.01
CA SER A 722 0.50 -6.33 68.85
C SER A 722 1.89 -5.77 69.04
N LYS A 723 2.07 -4.47 68.80
CA LYS A 723 3.34 -3.76 69.03
C LYS A 723 3.04 -2.42 69.72
N GLU A 724 3.95 -1.98 70.59
CA GLU A 724 3.95 -0.59 71.04
C GLU A 724 4.57 0.27 69.92
N MET A 725 3.98 1.42 69.61
CA MET A 725 4.57 2.40 68.70
C MET A 725 5.14 3.54 69.53
N SER A 726 6.44 3.82 69.42
CA SER A 726 6.91 5.16 69.71
C SER A 726 6.82 6.00 68.44
N LEU A 727 6.25 7.20 68.50
CA LEU A 727 6.28 8.12 67.36
C LEU A 727 7.71 8.65 67.06
N ASN A 728 8.69 8.30 67.88
CA ASN A 728 10.11 8.59 67.67
C ASN A 728 10.90 7.41 67.07
N ASP A 729 10.25 6.25 66.88
CA ASP A 729 10.92 5.09 66.27
C ASP A 729 11.12 5.31 64.77
N ASP A 730 12.21 4.77 64.23
CA ASP A 730 12.39 4.60 62.79
C ASP A 730 11.21 3.76 62.23
N SER A 731 10.88 3.95 60.94
CA SER A 731 9.75 3.29 60.27
C SER A 731 9.56 1.82 60.66
N THR A 732 8.35 1.43 61.07
CA THR A 732 8.06 0.04 61.46
C THR A 732 7.33 -0.71 60.34
N ASP A 733 7.84 -1.88 59.96
CA ASP A 733 7.18 -2.76 59.00
C ASP A 733 5.91 -3.38 59.62
N LEU A 734 4.76 -3.06 59.03
CA LEU A 734 3.46 -3.70 59.32
C LEU A 734 3.31 -4.99 58.52
N LEU A 735 3.76 -4.96 57.26
CA LEU A 735 3.90 -6.13 56.42
C LEU A 735 5.38 -6.29 56.08
N SER A 736 6.03 -7.32 56.62
CA SER A 736 7.38 -7.69 56.21
C SER A 736 7.38 -8.23 54.78
N LYS A 737 8.50 -8.05 54.08
CA LYS A 737 8.68 -8.51 52.70
C LYS A 737 8.36 -10.00 52.57
N THR A 738 7.23 -10.33 51.96
CA THR A 738 6.81 -11.72 51.74
C THR A 738 7.45 -12.25 50.46
N THR A 739 7.83 -13.53 50.43
CA THR A 739 8.51 -14.14 49.28
C THR A 739 7.60 -14.36 48.07
N THR A 740 6.27 -14.29 48.22
CA THR A 740 5.31 -14.13 47.10
C THR A 740 3.91 -13.77 47.66
N PRO A 741 3.37 -12.55 47.43
CA PRO A 741 2.06 -12.17 47.96
C PRO A 741 0.90 -12.59 47.02
N THR A 742 -0.29 -12.77 47.60
CA THR A 742 -1.55 -12.82 46.86
C THR A 742 -1.83 -11.49 46.16
N THR A 743 -2.57 -11.50 45.04
CA THR A 743 -2.93 -10.30 44.24
C THR A 743 -3.58 -9.18 45.05
N SER A 744 -4.22 -9.53 46.17
CA SER A 744 -4.74 -8.58 47.15
C SER A 744 -4.52 -9.09 48.57
N THR A 745 -4.17 -8.18 49.49
CA THR A 745 -4.05 -8.44 50.93
C THR A 745 -4.78 -7.34 51.70
N GLN A 746 -5.63 -7.71 52.64
CA GLN A 746 -6.28 -6.78 53.57
C GLN A 746 -5.62 -6.85 54.93
N LEU A 747 -5.27 -5.69 55.45
CA LEU A 747 -4.72 -5.49 56.78
C LEU A 747 -5.75 -4.71 57.60
N THR A 748 -6.14 -5.26 58.75
CA THR A 748 -6.88 -4.48 59.74
C THR A 748 -5.89 -3.87 60.71
N LEU A 749 -5.87 -2.54 60.80
CA LEU A 749 -5.03 -1.79 61.74
C LEU A 749 -5.92 -1.17 62.81
N ALA A 750 -5.69 -1.53 64.06
CA ALA A 750 -6.33 -0.94 65.23
C ALA A 750 -5.30 -0.16 66.05
N MET A 751 -5.62 1.05 66.46
CA MET A 751 -4.79 1.85 67.37
C MET A 751 -5.57 2.20 68.61
N GLN A 752 -4.90 2.15 69.76
CA GLN A 752 -5.49 2.32 71.08
C GLN A 752 -4.61 3.21 71.95
N VAL A 753 -5.25 3.97 72.84
CA VAL A 753 -4.58 4.81 73.85
C VAL A 753 -4.84 4.22 75.23
N ASP A 754 -3.78 3.79 75.90
CA ASP A 754 -3.82 3.19 77.23
C ASP A 754 -4.14 4.23 78.30
N ALA A 755 -5.17 3.95 79.11
CA ALA A 755 -5.64 4.83 80.18
C ALA A 755 -4.64 4.99 81.33
N ASN A 756 -3.76 4.00 81.54
CA ASN A 756 -2.78 4.01 82.62
C ASN A 756 -1.48 4.75 82.25
N ARG A 757 -1.30 5.05 80.95
CA ARG A 757 -0.11 5.73 80.41
C ARG A 757 -0.41 7.12 79.88
N SER A 758 -1.67 7.46 79.59
CA SER A 758 -2.09 8.76 79.04
C SER A 758 -1.68 9.95 79.92
N SER A 759 -1.09 10.99 79.32
CA SER A 759 -0.84 12.27 80.01
C SER A 759 -2.13 13.08 80.20
N ALA A 760 -2.06 14.12 81.04
CA ALA A 760 -3.19 15.04 81.30
C ALA A 760 -3.72 15.79 80.05
N ASN A 761 -3.05 15.64 78.90
CA ASN A 761 -3.37 16.31 77.64
C ASN A 761 -4.39 15.54 76.78
N ILE A 762 -4.69 14.28 77.09
CA ILE A 762 -5.75 13.49 76.44
C ILE A 762 -6.99 13.50 77.34
N GLN A 763 -8.10 14.08 76.87
CA GLN A 763 -9.32 14.31 77.64
C GLN A 763 -10.52 13.62 76.99
N ARG A 764 -11.34 12.94 77.81
CA ARG A 764 -12.63 12.37 77.38
C ARG A 764 -13.55 13.45 76.80
N GLY A 765 -14.41 13.08 75.85
CA GLY A 765 -15.32 13.99 75.14
C GLY A 765 -14.74 14.68 73.89
N HIS A 766 -13.47 14.46 73.58
CA HIS A 766 -12.83 14.94 72.34
C HIS A 766 -12.57 13.80 71.34
N THR A 767 -12.44 14.12 70.06
CA THR A 767 -11.99 13.19 69.01
C THR A 767 -10.51 13.45 68.73
N TYR A 768 -9.72 12.38 68.61
CA TYR A 768 -8.29 12.48 68.35
C TYR A 768 -7.92 11.87 67.00
N GLN A 769 -6.80 12.31 66.44
CA GLN A 769 -6.23 11.77 65.21
C GLN A 769 -4.74 11.48 65.38
N VAL A 770 -4.29 10.38 64.76
CA VAL A 770 -2.87 9.99 64.76
C VAL A 770 -2.24 10.36 63.41
N PRO A 771 -1.17 11.18 63.41
CA PRO A 771 -0.47 11.55 62.19
C PRO A 771 0.44 10.40 61.73
N LEU A 772 0.09 9.79 60.60
CA LEU A 772 0.79 8.63 60.06
C LEU A 772 1.31 8.91 58.66
N ARG A 773 2.58 8.58 58.41
CA ARG A 773 3.18 8.54 57.08
C ARG A 773 3.42 7.08 56.68
N TRP A 774 3.04 6.77 55.45
CA TRP A 774 3.09 5.40 54.91
C TRP A 774 4.16 5.29 53.84
N THR A 775 4.89 4.18 53.87
CA THR A 775 5.89 3.83 52.84
C THR A 775 5.59 2.46 52.29
N LEU A 776 5.40 2.38 50.97
CA LEU A 776 5.24 1.14 50.22
C LEU A 776 6.56 0.81 49.53
N ASN A 777 7.20 -0.28 49.94
CA ASN A 777 8.42 -0.77 49.30
C ASN A 777 8.12 -2.00 48.45
N TYR A 778 8.86 -2.17 47.36
CA TYR A 778 8.72 -3.32 46.47
C TYR A 778 10.08 -3.72 45.89
N ASP A 779 10.28 -5.01 45.69
CA ASP A 779 11.49 -5.53 45.06
C ASP A 779 11.20 -6.01 43.64
N LEU A 780 11.97 -5.52 42.68
CA LEU A 780 11.85 -5.90 41.26
C LEU A 780 12.51 -7.25 40.96
N THR A 781 13.30 -7.78 41.88
CA THR A 781 13.82 -9.14 41.81
C THR A 781 12.77 -10.11 42.34
N THR A 782 12.08 -10.77 41.40
CA THR A 782 11.39 -12.02 41.72
C THR A 782 12.46 -13.05 42.05
N THR A 783 12.39 -13.71 43.20
CA THR A 783 13.22 -14.88 43.46
C THR A 783 13.00 -15.88 42.33
N ASP A 784 14.05 -16.15 41.56
CA ASP A 784 14.05 -17.12 40.46
C ASP A 784 13.48 -18.47 40.94
N ASP A 785 12.53 -19.01 40.20
CA ASP A 785 12.20 -20.45 40.18
C ASP A 785 12.83 -21.08 38.93
#